data_AF-A0A972DXA8-F1
#
_entry.id   AF-A0A972DXA8-F1
#
_cell.length_a   1.000
_cell.length_b   1.000
_cell.length_c   1.000
_cell.angle_alpha   90.00
_cell.angle_beta   90.00
_cell.angle_gamma   90.00
#
_symmetry.space_group_name_H-M   'P 1'
#
loop_
_entity.id
_entity.type
_entity.pdbx_description
1 polymer ?
#
loop_
_entity_poly.entity_id
_entity_poly.type
_entity_poly.pdbx_seq_one_letter_code
_entity_poly.pdbx_strand_id
1 'polypeptide(L)'
;MCRVGVALVAFGLIVGMGAAAQGANQIRNWEFDEPLAGDNWWLWETTDFERVEPVPDTTMSGDMSLRVVIPDGAAGSLQLIQSYLELVQGQTYYISFMARADAPRSISVMLLGRTTHNWAQFWRALDIQLTTEVQTFSFEYAHTGATVGGTGNFNDDIDFYFNLNQSDIDLNIDRVWMDTEPAPEITVPVAAREPQPAHMQTDVPVDTILSWTAGTYAATHDVYLGTVSNDVNDAARGNPLGVLVTQGQDATTFDPPGNLEFGQTYYWRIDEVNAPPDGTIYPGSVWNFTTEPFVYPIANVIATASSFDGVAGPENTANGSGLNAADQHSIAAGDMWLSAPGAAQPTWIQYEFDGLYRLQEMWVWNYNVQFELVLGFGLKDVTVEYSADGASWTSLGQFQFGRGTARADYAHNTTIDFGDVAARYVRLTADTGYSALGQFGLSEVRFYHKPASARDPLPADGQADVDLEVTLDWRGGRDAVSHSVYVSSDRQAVADGTALRDTVDESRYAIGGLDLGTVYYWRVDEANEADDPAAWEGPVWSFSTKEYLTVDDFESYTDDIDAGQTIFQTWIDGWTNDTGSTVGYIEAPFAELSIVHAGKQAMPLEYNNAQPPYYSESQRDLGGQDWTAGGADTLVVYFRGRAATTPTTPGNEPAPLYAAVEDNAGHVAVVMHPDPDAATVTQWQEWRIAFSELAGVDLDSVAMLYIGLGSRTSPAAGGAGLIYIDDIQIGHPMSPAAP
;
A
#
# COMPACT_ATOMS: atom_id res chain seq x y z
N MET A 1 35.45 -41.90 16.31
CA MET A 1 36.77 -41.36 15.94
C MET A 1 36.87 -41.30 14.42
N CYS A 2 36.64 -40.13 13.83
CA CYS A 2 37.34 -39.61 12.65
C CYS A 2 36.74 -38.23 12.38
N ARG A 3 37.57 -37.19 12.57
CA ARG A 3 37.27 -35.81 12.19
C ARG A 3 37.60 -35.67 10.71
N VAL A 4 36.67 -35.16 9.91
CA VAL A 4 36.94 -34.59 8.59
C VAL A 4 36.57 -33.10 8.69
N GLY A 5 37.56 -32.24 8.50
CA GLY A 5 37.37 -30.79 8.49
C GLY A 5 36.77 -30.34 7.17
N VAL A 6 35.69 -29.55 7.26
CA VAL A 6 35.11 -28.82 6.13
C VAL A 6 35.65 -27.40 6.21
N ALA A 7 36.30 -26.96 5.14
CA ALA A 7 36.72 -25.57 4.97
C ALA A 7 35.49 -24.72 4.67
N LEU A 8 35.15 -23.80 5.57
CA LEU A 8 34.24 -22.69 5.27
C LEU A 8 35.01 -21.67 4.41
N VAL A 9 34.57 -21.46 3.18
CA VAL A 9 34.92 -20.27 2.38
C VAL A 9 33.90 -19.20 2.74
N ALA A 10 34.34 -18.17 3.45
CA ALA A 10 33.56 -16.98 3.73
C ALA A 10 33.47 -16.14 2.44
N PHE A 11 32.26 -15.98 1.88
CA PHE A 11 31.97 -14.91 0.94
C PHE A 11 31.81 -13.62 1.75
N GLY A 12 32.77 -12.71 1.59
CA GLY A 12 32.60 -11.34 2.04
C GLY A 12 31.54 -10.65 1.20
N LEU A 13 30.44 -10.24 1.85
CA LEU A 13 29.43 -9.39 1.25
C LEU A 13 30.05 -7.99 1.08
N ILE A 14 30.58 -7.70 -0.11
CA ILE A 14 30.79 -6.33 -0.53
C ILE A 14 29.43 -5.85 -1.02
N VAL A 15 28.84 -4.90 -0.30
CA VAL A 15 27.68 -4.13 -0.76
C VAL A 15 28.14 -3.30 -1.95
N GLY A 16 27.99 -3.87 -3.14
CA GLY A 16 27.98 -3.10 -4.38
C GLY A 16 26.59 -2.50 -4.50
N MET A 17 26.50 -1.17 -4.46
CA MET A 17 25.31 -0.45 -4.90
C MET A 17 25.02 -0.86 -6.34
N GLY A 18 24.04 -1.74 -6.52
CA GLY A 18 23.50 -2.10 -7.82
C GLY A 18 22.55 -1.00 -8.24
N ALA A 19 23.04 -0.05 -9.03
CA ALA A 19 22.20 0.85 -9.80
C ALA A 19 21.30 -0.01 -10.72
N ALA A 20 19.98 0.22 -10.65
CA ALA A 20 19.07 -0.23 -11.69
C ALA A 20 19.55 0.34 -13.03
N ALA A 21 19.44 -0.46 -14.10
CA ALA A 21 20.07 -0.19 -15.38
C ALA A 21 19.52 1.08 -16.08
N GLN A 22 20.25 2.20 -15.98
CA GLN A 22 20.08 3.37 -16.84
C GLN A 22 20.57 3.02 -18.26
N GLY A 23 19.65 2.68 -19.14
CA GLY A 23 19.93 2.48 -20.56
C GLY A 23 19.78 3.78 -21.34
N ALA A 24 20.90 4.31 -21.86
CA ALA A 24 20.97 5.12 -23.08
C ALA A 24 20.28 6.50 -23.15
N ASN A 25 20.07 7.23 -22.05
CA ASN A 25 19.77 8.68 -22.12
C ASN A 25 20.83 9.47 -21.35
N GLN A 26 21.42 10.50 -21.96
CA GLN A 26 22.35 11.36 -21.24
C GLN A 26 21.63 12.34 -20.31
N ILE A 27 20.33 12.59 -20.51
CA ILE A 27 19.53 13.44 -19.64
C ILE A 27 19.13 12.69 -18.37
N ARG A 28 19.53 13.21 -17.21
CA ARG A 28 19.11 12.68 -15.90
C ARG A 28 17.75 13.20 -15.48
N ASN A 29 17.00 12.39 -14.73
CA ASN A 29 15.63 12.69 -14.29
C ASN A 29 14.76 13.18 -15.46
N TRP A 30 14.79 12.44 -16.57
CA TRP A 30 14.21 12.89 -17.83
C TRP A 30 12.68 12.84 -17.88
N GLU A 31 12.04 12.05 -17.00
CA GLU A 31 10.58 11.98 -16.80
C GLU A 31 10.10 12.82 -15.60
N PHE A 32 11.03 13.44 -14.85
CA PHE A 32 10.71 14.24 -13.66
C PHE A 32 9.94 13.49 -12.56
N ASP A 33 10.01 12.16 -12.51
CA ASP A 33 9.40 11.35 -11.44
C ASP A 33 10.14 11.47 -10.09
N GLU A 34 11.30 12.11 -10.06
CA GLU A 34 12.08 12.37 -8.85
C GLU A 34 12.15 13.90 -8.57
N PRO A 35 12.23 14.32 -7.29
CA PRO A 35 12.47 15.73 -6.95
C PRO A 35 13.70 16.31 -7.65
N LEU A 36 13.69 17.61 -7.92
CA LEU A 36 14.85 18.31 -8.47
C LEU A 36 15.94 18.45 -7.38
N ALA A 37 16.81 17.44 -7.26
CA ALA A 37 17.97 17.47 -6.38
C ALA A 37 19.22 18.05 -7.08
N GLY A 38 20.10 18.70 -6.31
CA GLY A 38 21.30 19.42 -6.78
C GLY A 38 22.20 18.66 -7.77
N ASP A 39 22.81 19.45 -8.65
CA ASP A 39 23.76 19.13 -9.74
C ASP A 39 23.21 18.47 -11.03
N ASN A 40 21.90 18.22 -11.18
CA ASN A 40 21.36 17.61 -12.40
C ASN A 40 20.50 18.54 -13.28
N TRP A 41 19.75 19.48 -12.70
CA TRP A 41 19.03 20.52 -13.44
C TRP A 41 19.24 21.84 -12.72
N TRP A 42 19.78 22.87 -13.38
CA TRP A 42 19.83 24.22 -12.82
C TRP A 42 19.03 25.20 -13.65
N LEU A 43 18.54 26.18 -12.92
CA LEU A 43 17.79 27.30 -13.39
C LEU A 43 18.75 28.48 -13.48
N TRP A 44 18.76 29.18 -14.62
CA TRP A 44 19.46 30.45 -14.74
C TRP A 44 18.45 31.55 -15.05
N GLU A 45 18.32 32.46 -14.10
CA GLU A 45 17.36 33.55 -14.13
C GLU A 45 18.00 34.90 -14.52
N THR A 46 17.22 35.70 -15.23
CA THR A 46 17.32 37.17 -15.24
C THR A 46 16.08 37.83 -14.60
N THR A 47 15.13 37.00 -14.14
CA THR A 47 13.83 37.27 -13.52
C THR A 47 13.50 36.04 -12.68
N ASP A 48 13.22 36.21 -11.39
CA ASP A 48 12.98 35.12 -10.43
C ASP A 48 11.73 34.30 -10.83
N PHE A 49 11.78 32.95 -10.83
CA PHE A 49 10.60 32.10 -11.02
C PHE A 49 9.62 32.25 -9.83
N GLU A 50 8.33 32.05 -10.06
CA GLU A 50 7.38 31.89 -8.94
C GLU A 50 7.46 30.46 -8.39
N ARG A 51 7.53 29.44 -9.26
CA ARG A 51 7.69 28.03 -8.87
C ARG A 51 8.17 27.15 -10.01
N VAL A 52 9.14 26.26 -9.77
CA VAL A 52 9.55 25.21 -10.72
C VAL A 52 9.69 23.90 -9.98
N GLU A 53 8.82 22.94 -10.24
CA GLU A 53 8.81 21.67 -9.50
C GLU A 53 8.17 20.54 -10.32
N PRO A 54 8.55 19.28 -10.07
CA PRO A 54 7.77 18.14 -10.52
C PRO A 54 6.40 18.14 -9.82
N VAL A 55 5.33 18.04 -10.59
CA VAL A 55 3.95 17.97 -10.10
C VAL A 55 3.24 16.74 -10.65
N PRO A 56 2.28 16.16 -9.90
CA PRO A 56 1.42 15.12 -10.44
C PRO A 56 0.69 15.61 -11.69
N ASP A 57 0.92 14.95 -12.83
CA ASP A 57 0.31 15.34 -14.10
C ASP A 57 0.22 14.15 -15.06
N THR A 58 -0.81 13.33 -14.86
CA THR A 58 -1.07 12.12 -15.66
C THR A 58 -1.44 12.40 -17.13
N THR A 59 -1.47 13.68 -17.54
CA THR A 59 -1.80 14.07 -18.92
C THR A 59 -0.57 14.23 -19.82
N MET A 60 0.63 14.37 -19.23
CA MET A 60 1.90 14.48 -19.95
C MET A 60 2.45 13.09 -20.28
N SER A 61 3.10 12.45 -19.30
CA SER A 61 3.47 11.04 -19.31
C SER A 61 3.66 10.55 -17.88
N GLY A 62 3.43 9.26 -17.60
CA GLY A 62 3.61 8.75 -16.24
C GLY A 62 2.71 9.43 -15.20
N ASP A 63 3.21 9.53 -13.97
CA ASP A 63 2.49 10.13 -12.83
C ASP A 63 2.89 11.61 -12.59
N MET A 64 4.07 12.06 -13.06
CA MET A 64 4.64 13.38 -12.79
C MET A 64 5.03 14.13 -14.07
N SER A 65 5.12 15.47 -14.01
CA SER A 65 5.79 16.30 -15.04
C SER A 65 6.44 17.53 -14.42
N LEU A 66 7.40 18.17 -15.09
CA LEU A 66 7.97 19.43 -14.63
C LEU A 66 7.04 20.60 -14.93
N ARG A 67 6.49 21.23 -13.89
CA ARG A 67 5.75 22.49 -13.99
C ARG A 67 6.69 23.67 -13.84
N VAL A 68 6.57 24.64 -14.74
CA VAL A 68 7.25 25.92 -14.69
C VAL A 68 6.20 27.04 -14.58
N VAL A 69 6.11 27.64 -13.40
CA VAL A 69 5.24 28.79 -13.09
C VAL A 69 6.03 30.07 -13.30
N ILE A 70 5.53 30.93 -14.19
CA ILE A 70 6.27 32.11 -14.64
C ILE A 70 5.55 33.37 -14.17
N PRO A 71 6.24 34.30 -13.47
CA PRO A 71 5.58 35.49 -12.96
C PRO A 71 5.04 36.41 -14.05
N ASP A 72 3.93 37.08 -13.74
CA ASP A 72 3.31 38.09 -14.57
C ASP A 72 4.31 39.19 -14.98
N GLY A 73 4.47 39.39 -16.30
CA GLY A 73 5.28 40.47 -16.85
C GLY A 73 6.80 40.22 -16.87
N ALA A 74 7.26 38.97 -16.79
CA ALA A 74 8.67 38.61 -16.91
C ALA A 74 9.36 39.25 -18.14
N ALA A 75 10.44 40.01 -17.90
CA ALA A 75 11.16 40.78 -18.92
C ALA A 75 12.38 40.05 -19.52
N GLY A 76 12.78 38.91 -18.94
CA GLY A 76 13.95 38.11 -19.31
C GLY A 76 13.60 36.79 -19.97
N SER A 77 14.58 36.17 -20.64
CA SER A 77 14.46 34.80 -21.16
C SER A 77 14.89 33.81 -20.09
N LEU A 78 13.96 32.98 -19.61
CA LEU A 78 14.21 31.97 -18.57
C LEU A 78 14.93 30.76 -19.15
N GLN A 79 15.89 30.19 -18.40
CA GLN A 79 16.70 29.06 -18.85
C GLN A 79 16.64 27.90 -17.87
N LEU A 80 16.18 26.74 -18.34
CA LEU A 80 16.28 25.45 -17.67
C LEU A 80 17.39 24.65 -18.34
N ILE A 81 18.33 24.13 -17.56
CA ILE A 81 19.60 23.66 -18.09
C ILE A 81 20.05 22.35 -17.42
N GLN A 82 20.56 21.41 -18.23
CA GLN A 82 21.21 20.17 -17.78
C GLN A 82 22.58 19.99 -18.45
N SER A 83 23.66 19.82 -17.68
CA SER A 83 25.10 19.88 -18.06
C SER A 83 25.73 18.50 -17.93
N TYR A 84 27.04 18.45 -18.15
CA TYR A 84 27.87 17.25 -18.08
C TYR A 84 27.56 16.27 -19.21
N LEU A 85 27.05 16.80 -20.33
CA LEU A 85 26.78 16.04 -21.54
C LEU A 85 28.03 15.89 -22.39
N GLU A 86 28.04 14.84 -23.22
CA GLU A 86 29.13 14.51 -24.13
C GLU A 86 28.63 14.42 -25.59
N LEU A 87 29.33 15.10 -26.49
CA LEU A 87 29.19 14.96 -27.92
C LEU A 87 30.43 14.26 -28.49
N VAL A 88 30.25 13.05 -29.02
CA VAL A 88 31.32 12.24 -29.61
C VAL A 88 31.40 12.49 -31.11
N GLN A 89 32.63 12.71 -31.60
CA GLN A 89 32.87 12.93 -33.02
C GLN A 89 32.29 11.81 -33.89
N GLY A 90 31.46 12.20 -34.86
CA GLY A 90 30.89 11.31 -35.87
C GLY A 90 29.57 10.64 -35.46
N GLN A 91 29.08 10.87 -34.25
CA GLN A 91 27.80 10.33 -33.79
C GLN A 91 26.60 11.21 -34.18
N THR A 92 25.44 10.57 -34.32
CA THR A 92 24.15 11.25 -34.47
C THR A 92 23.39 11.15 -33.15
N TYR A 93 22.86 12.26 -32.68
CA TYR A 93 22.09 12.38 -31.45
C TYR A 93 20.62 12.65 -31.79
N TYR A 94 19.73 11.94 -31.12
CA TYR A 94 18.29 12.14 -31.12
C TYR A 94 17.91 13.00 -29.91
N ILE A 95 17.25 14.13 -30.16
CA ILE A 95 16.82 15.07 -29.13
C ILE A 95 15.29 15.09 -29.14
N SER A 96 14.65 14.81 -28.01
CA SER A 96 13.18 14.78 -27.92
C SER A 96 12.68 15.33 -26.59
N PHE A 97 11.46 15.86 -26.55
CA PHE A 97 10.76 16.22 -25.31
C PHE A 97 9.25 16.36 -25.55
N MET A 98 8.47 16.25 -24.48
CA MET A 98 7.06 16.61 -24.42
C MET A 98 6.88 17.97 -23.77
N ALA A 99 5.97 18.78 -24.30
CA ALA A 99 5.61 20.06 -23.70
C ALA A 99 4.17 20.49 -24.03
N ARG A 100 3.55 21.22 -23.10
CA ARG A 100 2.35 22.05 -23.31
C ARG A 100 2.47 23.35 -22.53
N ALA A 101 1.63 24.32 -22.84
CA ALA A 101 1.55 25.58 -22.11
C ALA A 101 0.10 25.97 -21.84
N ASP A 102 -0.15 26.72 -20.76
CA ASP A 102 -1.51 27.14 -20.37
C ASP A 102 -2.18 28.04 -21.42
N ALA A 103 -1.37 28.66 -22.28
CA ALA A 103 -1.79 29.33 -23.51
C ALA A 103 -0.69 29.23 -24.59
N PRO A 104 -1.01 29.46 -25.88
CA PRO A 104 -0.01 29.36 -26.95
C PRO A 104 1.20 30.29 -26.73
N ARG A 105 2.41 29.72 -26.69
CA ARG A 105 3.69 30.44 -26.52
C ARG A 105 4.80 29.78 -27.32
N SER A 106 5.98 30.40 -27.38
CA SER A 106 7.18 29.78 -27.99
C SER A 106 8.28 29.50 -26.98
N ILE A 107 9.09 28.49 -27.26
CA ILE A 107 10.35 28.18 -26.56
C ILE A 107 11.47 27.92 -27.59
N SER A 108 12.70 27.82 -27.12
CA SER A 108 13.87 27.44 -27.92
C SER A 108 14.70 26.41 -27.16
N VAL A 109 15.29 25.43 -27.86
CA VAL A 109 16.13 24.39 -27.25
C VAL A 109 17.51 24.39 -27.89
N MET A 110 18.59 24.28 -27.10
CA MET A 110 19.96 24.42 -27.58
C MET A 110 20.93 23.46 -26.88
N LEU A 111 22.01 23.10 -27.58
CA LEU A 111 23.21 22.48 -27.00
C LEU A 111 24.36 23.49 -27.04
N LEU A 112 24.83 23.91 -25.88
CA LEU A 112 25.92 24.87 -25.74
C LEU A 112 27.08 24.21 -25.00
N GLY A 113 28.32 24.44 -25.45
CA GLY A 113 29.51 24.05 -24.71
C GLY A 113 30.16 25.25 -24.06
N ARG A 114 30.53 25.08 -22.80
CA ARG A 114 31.33 26.04 -22.05
C ARG A 114 32.78 25.74 -22.41
N THR A 115 33.46 26.70 -23.04
CA THR A 115 34.93 26.71 -23.04
C THR A 115 35.33 27.99 -22.35
N THR A 116 36.45 27.97 -21.62
CA THR A 116 36.88 29.02 -20.66
C THR A 116 36.61 30.49 -21.05
N HIS A 117 36.46 30.87 -22.32
CA HIS A 117 36.02 32.23 -22.71
C HIS A 117 35.12 32.32 -23.98
N ASN A 118 34.43 31.25 -24.41
CA ASN A 118 33.48 31.34 -25.55
C ASN A 118 32.39 30.25 -25.49
N TRP A 119 31.13 30.66 -25.46
CA TRP A 119 29.94 29.78 -25.46
C TRP A 119 29.72 29.20 -26.86
N ALA A 120 30.29 28.03 -27.14
CA ALA A 120 30.17 27.41 -28.44
C ALA A 120 28.78 26.78 -28.60
N GLN A 121 28.00 27.24 -29.58
CA GLN A 121 26.69 26.66 -29.88
C GLN A 121 26.86 25.47 -30.84
N PHE A 122 26.50 24.27 -30.38
CA PHE A 122 26.63 23.02 -31.16
C PHE A 122 25.35 22.69 -31.93
N TRP A 123 24.19 22.92 -31.31
CA TRP A 123 22.88 22.66 -31.90
C TRP A 123 21.83 23.64 -31.36
N ARG A 124 20.78 23.92 -32.15
CA ARG A 124 19.60 24.67 -31.70
C ARG A 124 18.36 24.37 -32.53
N ALA A 125 17.21 24.41 -31.87
CA ALA A 125 15.88 24.58 -32.44
C ALA A 125 15.27 25.85 -31.83
N LEU A 126 14.89 26.81 -32.67
CA LEU A 126 14.35 28.11 -32.24
C LEU A 126 12.86 28.18 -32.52
N ASP A 127 12.15 29.00 -31.74
CA ASP A 127 10.75 29.36 -31.96
C ASP A 127 9.78 28.16 -32.03
N ILE A 128 10.03 27.12 -31.23
CA ILE A 128 9.15 25.96 -31.08
C ILE A 128 7.82 26.43 -30.48
N GLN A 129 6.72 26.22 -31.19
CA GLN A 129 5.39 26.66 -30.77
C GLN A 129 4.72 25.61 -29.88
N LEU A 130 4.42 26.01 -28.64
CA LEU A 130 3.62 25.23 -27.70
C LEU A 130 2.14 25.62 -27.79
N THR A 131 1.27 24.65 -27.57
CA THR A 131 -0.17 24.82 -27.45
C THR A 131 -0.66 24.35 -26.08
N THR A 132 -1.97 24.45 -25.83
CA THR A 132 -2.62 23.88 -24.63
C THR A 132 -2.67 22.36 -24.65
N GLU A 133 -2.55 21.75 -25.82
CA GLU A 133 -2.45 20.31 -26.00
C GLU A 133 -1.01 19.85 -25.79
N VAL A 134 -0.85 18.64 -25.26
CA VAL A 134 0.46 17.99 -25.11
C VAL A 134 1.04 17.67 -26.49
N GLN A 135 2.28 18.11 -26.71
CA GLN A 135 2.99 17.92 -27.98
C GLN A 135 4.36 17.26 -27.76
N THR A 136 4.72 16.35 -28.64
CA THR A 136 6.07 15.76 -28.70
C THR A 136 6.88 16.41 -29.80
N PHE A 137 8.08 16.87 -29.46
CA PHE A 137 9.03 17.46 -30.41
C PHE A 137 10.26 16.56 -30.51
N SER A 138 10.70 16.24 -31.73
CA SER A 138 11.85 15.36 -31.97
C SER A 138 12.76 15.91 -33.07
N PHE A 139 14.07 15.81 -32.85
CA PHE A 139 15.11 16.35 -33.71
C PHE A 139 16.29 15.39 -33.81
N GLU A 140 17.05 15.50 -34.90
CA GLU A 140 18.29 14.77 -35.11
C GLU A 140 19.48 15.75 -35.25
N TYR A 141 20.61 15.39 -34.65
CA TYR A 141 21.84 16.18 -34.70
C TYR A 141 23.06 15.30 -34.97
N ALA A 142 23.62 15.37 -36.17
CA ALA A 142 24.88 14.73 -36.52
C ALA A 142 26.08 15.59 -36.08
N HIS A 143 26.81 15.15 -35.04
CA HIS A 143 27.98 15.85 -34.56
C HIS A 143 29.24 15.49 -35.37
N THR A 144 29.74 16.46 -36.14
CA THR A 144 30.93 16.27 -37.00
C THR A 144 32.21 16.89 -36.42
N GLY A 145 32.08 17.62 -35.31
CA GLY A 145 33.19 18.26 -34.58
C GLY A 145 34.07 17.24 -33.86
N ALA A 146 35.15 17.72 -33.22
CA ALA A 146 35.93 16.90 -32.30
C ALA A 146 35.08 16.57 -31.06
N THR A 147 35.33 15.42 -30.43
CA THR A 147 34.66 15.04 -29.19
C THR A 147 34.82 16.13 -28.12
N VAL A 148 33.71 16.51 -27.49
CA VAL A 148 33.63 17.57 -26.48
C VAL A 148 32.67 17.15 -25.36
N GLY A 149 32.95 17.59 -24.14
CA GLY A 149 32.18 17.25 -22.95
C GLY A 149 32.46 15.87 -22.36
N GLY A 150 31.62 15.42 -21.43
CA GLY A 150 31.82 14.18 -20.66
C GLY A 150 33.04 14.21 -19.71
N THR A 151 33.57 15.38 -19.41
CA THR A 151 34.80 15.56 -18.60
C THR A 151 34.52 15.61 -17.09
N GLY A 152 33.27 15.88 -16.70
CA GLY A 152 32.90 16.13 -15.31
C GLY A 152 33.37 17.50 -14.80
N ASN A 153 33.93 18.33 -15.69
CA ASN A 153 34.35 19.69 -15.38
C ASN A 153 33.32 20.67 -15.95
N PHE A 154 32.72 21.47 -15.07
CA PHE A 154 31.69 22.46 -15.40
C PHE A 154 32.07 23.41 -16.55
N ASN A 155 33.37 23.69 -16.72
CA ASN A 155 33.87 24.63 -17.73
C ASN A 155 34.30 23.98 -19.06
N ASP A 156 34.18 22.67 -19.21
CA ASP A 156 34.60 21.92 -20.41
C ASP A 156 33.48 20.99 -20.96
N ASP A 157 32.27 21.05 -20.38
CA ASP A 157 31.14 20.19 -20.72
C ASP A 157 30.04 20.87 -21.54
N ILE A 158 29.17 20.04 -22.13
CA ILE A 158 28.01 20.46 -22.90
C ILE A 158 26.79 20.57 -21.98
N ASP A 159 25.98 21.60 -22.18
CA ASP A 159 24.67 21.73 -21.55
C ASP A 159 23.54 21.80 -22.58
N PHE A 160 22.43 21.18 -22.18
CA PHE A 160 21.13 21.20 -22.80
C PHE A 160 20.31 22.35 -22.21
N TYR A 161 19.86 23.26 -23.06
CA TYR A 161 19.10 24.45 -22.67
C TYR A 161 17.68 24.35 -23.18
N PHE A 162 16.71 24.52 -22.28
CA PHE A 162 15.43 25.11 -22.61
C PHE A 162 15.52 26.61 -22.36
N ASN A 163 15.57 27.40 -23.42
CA ASN A 163 15.33 28.83 -23.35
C ASN A 163 13.84 29.05 -23.57
N LEU A 164 13.14 29.43 -22.51
CA LEU A 164 11.70 29.56 -22.55
C LEU A 164 11.26 30.80 -23.35
N ASN A 165 12.18 31.68 -23.77
CA ASN A 165 11.87 32.98 -24.36
C ASN A 165 11.07 33.88 -23.38
N GLN A 166 10.80 35.12 -23.79
CA GLN A 166 10.05 36.08 -22.97
C GLN A 166 8.54 35.79 -23.04
N SER A 167 7.93 35.38 -21.92
CA SER A 167 6.49 35.14 -21.78
C SER A 167 6.14 34.94 -20.30
N ASP A 168 4.89 35.25 -19.94
CA ASP A 168 4.23 35.12 -18.63
C ASP A 168 3.26 33.92 -18.57
N ILE A 169 3.42 32.93 -19.47
CA ILE A 169 2.49 31.80 -19.59
C ILE A 169 3.15 30.54 -19.05
N ASP A 170 2.57 29.93 -18.02
CA ASP A 170 3.05 28.66 -17.48
C ASP A 170 3.15 27.54 -18.52
N LEU A 171 4.05 26.59 -18.26
CA LEU A 171 4.19 25.41 -19.09
C LEU A 171 4.57 24.16 -18.28
N ASN A 172 4.29 23.01 -18.89
CA ASN A 172 4.74 21.71 -18.42
C ASN A 172 5.72 21.12 -19.44
N ILE A 173 6.82 20.52 -18.96
CA ILE A 173 7.81 19.81 -19.76
C ILE A 173 7.95 18.39 -19.20
N ASP A 174 8.10 17.41 -20.07
CA ASP A 174 8.31 16.02 -19.69
C ASP A 174 9.11 15.24 -20.75
N ARG A 175 9.63 14.07 -20.40
CA ARG A 175 10.36 13.12 -21.25
C ARG A 175 11.50 13.72 -22.07
N VAL A 176 12.41 14.44 -21.42
CA VAL A 176 13.54 15.09 -22.10
C VAL A 176 14.63 14.07 -22.47
N TRP A 177 14.80 13.82 -23.76
CA TRP A 177 15.73 12.82 -24.29
C TRP A 177 16.88 13.45 -25.06
N MET A 178 18.09 12.96 -24.81
CA MET A 178 19.25 13.20 -25.65
C MET A 178 20.23 12.02 -25.58
N ASP A 179 20.31 11.24 -26.65
CA ASP A 179 21.35 10.20 -26.80
C ASP A 179 21.53 9.83 -28.28
N THR A 180 22.45 8.91 -28.54
CA THR A 180 22.73 8.28 -29.83
C THR A 180 21.70 7.23 -30.25
N GLU A 181 20.84 6.79 -29.34
CA GLU A 181 19.68 5.96 -29.62
C GLU A 181 18.39 6.82 -29.65
N PRO A 182 17.42 6.53 -30.52
CA PRO A 182 16.14 7.23 -30.55
C PRO A 182 15.41 7.15 -29.22
N ALA A 183 14.65 8.20 -28.88
CA ALA A 183 13.78 8.17 -27.71
C ALA A 183 12.77 7.01 -27.82
N PRO A 184 12.47 6.30 -26.72
CA PRO A 184 11.43 5.26 -26.72
C PRO A 184 10.08 5.87 -27.14
N GLU A 185 9.29 5.12 -27.93
CA GLU A 185 7.95 5.58 -28.34
C GLU A 185 7.06 5.86 -27.12
N ILE A 186 6.44 7.04 -27.12
CA ILE A 186 5.55 7.50 -26.05
C ILE A 186 4.15 6.96 -26.34
N THR A 187 3.66 6.07 -25.47
CA THR A 187 2.29 5.59 -25.50
C THR A 187 1.50 6.31 -24.39
N VAL A 188 0.82 7.41 -24.74
CA VAL A 188 -0.16 8.02 -23.83
C VAL A 188 -1.29 7.00 -23.60
N PRO A 189 -1.67 6.68 -22.35
CA PRO A 189 -2.68 5.67 -22.07
C PRO A 189 -4.07 6.23 -22.39
N VAL A 190 -4.48 6.10 -23.65
CA VAL A 190 -5.81 6.54 -24.13
C VAL A 190 -6.93 5.56 -23.78
N ALA A 191 -6.58 4.38 -23.31
CA ALA A 191 -7.52 3.34 -22.90
C ALA A 191 -7.52 3.19 -21.37
N ALA A 192 -8.63 2.65 -20.84
CA ALA A 192 -8.76 2.32 -19.44
C ALA A 192 -7.65 1.38 -18.96
N ARG A 193 -7.21 1.54 -17.71
CA ARG A 193 -6.15 0.75 -17.06
C ARG A 193 -6.50 0.42 -15.62
N GLU A 194 -5.66 -0.39 -14.97
CA GLU A 194 -5.76 -0.73 -13.54
C GLU A 194 -7.16 -1.20 -13.10
N PRO A 195 -7.67 -2.28 -13.71
CA PRO A 195 -8.97 -2.82 -13.35
C PRO A 195 -8.98 -3.31 -11.90
N GLN A 196 -10.10 -3.07 -11.22
CA GLN A 196 -10.52 -3.77 -10.02
C GLN A 196 -11.89 -4.39 -10.32
N PRO A 197 -12.11 -5.70 -10.08
CA PRO A 197 -11.10 -6.70 -9.75
C PRO A 197 -9.97 -6.77 -10.79
N ALA A 198 -8.76 -7.11 -10.32
CA ALA A 198 -7.58 -7.21 -11.17
C ALA A 198 -7.76 -8.27 -12.26
N HIS A 199 -7.08 -8.10 -13.39
CA HIS A 199 -7.10 -9.09 -14.47
C HIS A 199 -6.64 -10.46 -13.97
N MET A 200 -7.44 -11.49 -14.23
CA MET A 200 -7.29 -12.89 -13.80
C MET A 200 -7.43 -13.10 -12.28
N GLN A 201 -7.95 -12.11 -11.54
CA GLN A 201 -8.25 -12.30 -10.13
C GLN A 201 -9.32 -13.39 -9.96
N THR A 202 -9.10 -14.29 -9.01
CA THR A 202 -10.04 -15.33 -8.60
C THR A 202 -10.55 -15.03 -7.19
N ASP A 203 -11.62 -15.70 -6.79
CA ASP A 203 -12.23 -15.51 -5.46
C ASP A 203 -12.73 -14.08 -5.22
N VAL A 204 -13.30 -13.51 -6.28
CA VAL A 204 -13.91 -12.18 -6.25
C VAL A 204 -15.34 -12.28 -5.69
N PRO A 205 -15.77 -11.41 -4.76
CA PRO A 205 -17.14 -11.40 -4.25
C PRO A 205 -18.18 -11.30 -5.38
N VAL A 206 -19.32 -11.96 -5.20
CA VAL A 206 -20.40 -11.92 -6.21
C VAL A 206 -21.08 -10.55 -6.32
N ASP A 207 -20.93 -9.70 -5.32
CA ASP A 207 -21.40 -8.32 -5.22
C ASP A 207 -20.29 -7.29 -5.49
N THR A 208 -19.21 -7.71 -6.15
CA THR A 208 -18.08 -6.82 -6.45
C THR A 208 -18.48 -5.62 -7.32
N ILE A 209 -18.03 -4.44 -6.92
CA ILE A 209 -18.08 -3.23 -7.75
C ILE A 209 -16.83 -3.20 -8.63
N LEU A 210 -17.03 -3.04 -9.94
CA LEU A 210 -15.93 -2.89 -10.89
C LEU A 210 -15.41 -1.44 -10.85
N SER A 211 -14.11 -1.21 -10.90
CA SER A 211 -13.51 0.13 -11.05
C SER A 211 -12.26 0.11 -11.92
N TRP A 212 -11.91 1.26 -12.50
CA TRP A 212 -10.73 1.39 -13.36
C TRP A 212 -10.15 2.80 -13.28
N THR A 213 -8.92 2.95 -13.74
CA THR A 213 -8.32 4.25 -14.03
C THR A 213 -8.63 4.63 -15.48
N ALA A 214 -9.22 5.82 -15.67
CA ALA A 214 -9.63 6.30 -16.99
C ALA A 214 -8.44 6.57 -17.92
N GLY A 215 -8.68 6.45 -19.23
CA GLY A 215 -7.75 6.92 -20.25
C GLY A 215 -7.58 8.45 -20.22
N THR A 216 -6.41 8.95 -20.60
CA THR A 216 -6.00 10.37 -20.45
C THR A 216 -7.00 11.39 -21.03
N TYR A 217 -7.69 11.05 -22.14
CA TYR A 217 -8.60 11.96 -22.84
C TYR A 217 -10.09 11.62 -22.62
N ALA A 218 -10.39 10.63 -21.77
CA ALA A 218 -11.73 10.15 -21.56
C ALA A 218 -12.63 11.19 -20.89
N ALA A 219 -13.79 11.44 -21.49
CA ALA A 219 -14.87 12.21 -20.90
C ALA A 219 -16.00 11.33 -20.37
N THR A 220 -16.24 10.18 -21.02
CA THR A 220 -17.23 9.18 -20.58
C THR A 220 -16.74 7.77 -20.92
N HIS A 221 -17.39 6.76 -20.33
CA HIS A 221 -17.00 5.37 -20.42
C HIS A 221 -18.15 4.49 -20.93
N ASP A 222 -17.87 3.61 -21.90
CA ASP A 222 -18.78 2.52 -22.24
C ASP A 222 -18.31 1.24 -21.55
N VAL A 223 -19.19 0.64 -20.74
CA VAL A 223 -18.88 -0.54 -19.93
C VAL A 223 -19.45 -1.79 -20.59
N TYR A 224 -18.59 -2.77 -20.83
CA TYR A 224 -18.96 -4.07 -21.37
C TYR A 224 -18.66 -5.16 -20.35
N LEU A 225 -19.63 -6.05 -20.08
CA LEU A 225 -19.51 -7.17 -19.16
C LEU A 225 -20.26 -8.38 -19.71
N GLY A 226 -19.62 -9.56 -19.71
CA GLY A 226 -20.24 -10.80 -20.19
C GLY A 226 -19.45 -12.04 -19.78
N THR A 227 -19.96 -13.23 -20.12
CA THR A 227 -19.32 -14.52 -19.80
C THR A 227 -18.56 -15.14 -20.98
N VAL A 228 -18.55 -14.46 -22.13
CA VAL A 228 -17.88 -14.91 -23.36
C VAL A 228 -16.86 -13.84 -23.78
N SER A 229 -15.57 -14.17 -23.68
CA SER A 229 -14.47 -13.24 -23.98
C SER A 229 -14.56 -12.61 -25.38
N ASN A 230 -14.87 -13.41 -26.40
CA ASN A 230 -14.98 -12.90 -27.77
C ASN A 230 -16.13 -11.90 -27.94
N ASP A 231 -17.27 -12.12 -27.28
CA ASP A 231 -18.40 -11.20 -27.38
C ASP A 231 -18.04 -9.84 -26.76
N VAL A 232 -17.33 -9.85 -25.63
CA VAL A 232 -16.81 -8.63 -24.98
C VAL A 232 -15.76 -7.94 -25.85
N ASN A 233 -14.86 -8.71 -26.48
CA ASN A 233 -13.84 -8.17 -27.38
C ASN A 233 -14.41 -7.55 -28.66
N ASP A 234 -15.45 -8.16 -29.24
CA ASP A 234 -15.96 -7.79 -30.56
C ASP A 234 -17.15 -6.80 -30.49
N ALA A 235 -17.69 -6.55 -29.30
CA ALA A 235 -18.79 -5.62 -29.09
C ALA A 235 -18.40 -4.17 -29.40
N ALA A 236 -19.38 -3.37 -29.83
CA ALA A 236 -19.28 -1.93 -30.01
C ALA A 236 -20.67 -1.29 -29.83
N ARG A 237 -20.77 0.04 -29.65
CA ARG A 237 -22.07 0.75 -29.55
C ARG A 237 -23.10 0.34 -30.61
N GLY A 238 -22.67 0.21 -31.87
CA GLY A 238 -23.54 -0.16 -33.00
C GLY A 238 -23.88 -1.65 -33.10
N ASN A 239 -23.16 -2.50 -32.36
CA ASN A 239 -23.35 -3.95 -32.30
C ASN A 239 -22.92 -4.44 -30.90
N PRO A 240 -23.77 -4.26 -29.87
CA PRO A 240 -23.37 -4.47 -28.48
C PRO A 240 -23.20 -5.94 -28.08
N LEU A 241 -23.59 -6.89 -28.95
CA LEU A 241 -23.55 -8.35 -28.70
C LEU A 241 -24.20 -8.82 -27.38
N GLY A 242 -25.04 -7.97 -26.76
CA GLY A 242 -25.68 -8.24 -25.47
C GLY A 242 -24.79 -8.01 -24.24
N VAL A 243 -23.58 -7.48 -24.41
CA VAL A 243 -22.60 -7.29 -23.32
C VAL A 243 -22.35 -5.81 -22.96
N LEU A 244 -22.85 -4.85 -23.73
CA LEU A 244 -22.83 -3.42 -23.35
C LEU A 244 -23.82 -3.18 -22.20
N VAL A 245 -23.30 -3.00 -20.98
CA VAL A 245 -24.13 -2.83 -19.77
C VAL A 245 -24.41 -1.35 -19.47
N THR A 246 -23.47 -0.46 -19.78
CA THR A 246 -23.66 1.00 -19.68
C THR A 246 -22.99 1.70 -20.85
N GLN A 247 -23.62 2.76 -21.37
CA GLN A 247 -23.04 3.62 -22.42
C GLN A 247 -22.91 5.06 -21.90
N GLY A 248 -21.74 5.68 -22.08
CA GLY A 248 -21.50 7.08 -21.74
C GLY A 248 -21.60 7.37 -20.23
N GLN A 249 -21.08 6.47 -19.40
CA GLN A 249 -21.03 6.65 -17.95
C GLN A 249 -19.98 7.71 -17.56
N ASP A 250 -20.30 8.56 -16.59
CA ASP A 250 -19.36 9.57 -16.07
C ASP A 250 -18.41 9.00 -15.00
N ALA A 251 -18.89 8.04 -14.20
CA ALA A 251 -18.11 7.44 -13.13
C ALA A 251 -17.15 6.36 -13.64
N THR A 252 -15.99 6.22 -12.99
CA THR A 252 -15.01 5.15 -13.23
C THR A 252 -15.29 3.87 -12.41
N THR A 253 -16.54 3.69 -12.01
CA THR A 253 -17.02 2.55 -11.22
C THR A 253 -18.32 2.01 -11.80
N PHE A 254 -18.53 0.70 -11.77
CA PHE A 254 -19.75 0.05 -12.23
C PHE A 254 -20.15 -1.04 -11.23
N ASP A 255 -21.34 -0.88 -10.66
CA ASP A 255 -21.98 -1.87 -9.80
C ASP A 255 -22.90 -2.78 -10.64
N PRO A 256 -22.54 -4.07 -10.84
CA PRO A 256 -23.39 -5.00 -11.56
C PRO A 256 -24.78 -5.12 -10.92
N PRO A 257 -25.86 -5.19 -11.70
CA PRO A 257 -27.20 -5.28 -11.13
C PRO A 257 -27.42 -6.65 -10.46
N GLY A 258 -27.37 -6.66 -9.12
CA GLY A 258 -27.51 -7.86 -8.29
C GLY A 258 -26.26 -8.74 -8.29
N ASN A 259 -26.33 -9.86 -7.59
CA ASN A 259 -25.17 -10.74 -7.42
C ASN A 259 -24.84 -11.47 -8.73
N LEU A 260 -23.54 -11.50 -9.05
CA LEU A 260 -22.96 -12.35 -10.08
C LEU A 260 -23.09 -13.84 -9.70
N GLU A 261 -22.99 -14.72 -10.69
CA GLU A 261 -23.06 -16.17 -10.46
C GLU A 261 -21.78 -16.68 -9.77
N PHE A 262 -21.90 -17.61 -8.81
CA PHE A 262 -20.74 -18.20 -8.11
C PHE A 262 -19.86 -19.05 -9.05
N GLY A 263 -18.53 -18.94 -8.89
CA GLY A 263 -17.54 -19.69 -9.66
C GLY A 263 -17.50 -19.37 -11.15
N GLN A 264 -18.20 -18.32 -11.59
CA GLN A 264 -18.29 -17.92 -12.99
C GLN A 264 -17.17 -16.94 -13.32
N THR A 265 -16.48 -17.19 -14.44
CA THR A 265 -15.55 -16.22 -15.02
C THR A 265 -16.32 -15.19 -15.83
N TYR A 266 -16.13 -13.92 -15.51
CA TYR A 266 -16.66 -12.79 -16.27
C TYR A 266 -15.52 -12.08 -17.01
N TYR A 267 -15.82 -11.63 -18.22
CA TYR A 267 -14.97 -10.80 -19.07
C TYR A 267 -15.56 -9.42 -19.14
N TRP A 268 -14.72 -8.40 -19.07
CA TRP A 268 -15.17 -7.02 -19.13
C TRP A 268 -14.16 -6.11 -19.82
N ARG A 269 -14.64 -5.01 -20.36
CA ARG A 269 -13.86 -4.03 -21.10
C ARG A 269 -14.49 -2.66 -20.92
N ILE A 270 -13.65 -1.64 -20.84
CA ILE A 270 -14.08 -0.25 -20.84
C ILE A 270 -13.60 0.41 -22.12
N ASP A 271 -14.51 1.00 -22.90
CA ASP A 271 -14.13 1.86 -24.01
C ASP A 271 -14.18 3.31 -23.57
N GLU A 272 -13.07 4.02 -23.78
CA GLU A 272 -12.90 5.42 -23.38
C GLU A 272 -13.39 6.36 -24.48
N VAL A 273 -14.17 7.37 -24.11
CA VAL A 273 -14.85 8.24 -25.09
C VAL A 273 -14.45 9.68 -24.84
N ASN A 274 -13.79 10.29 -25.81
CA ASN A 274 -13.34 11.68 -25.72
C ASN A 274 -14.51 12.68 -25.73
N ALA A 275 -14.27 13.87 -25.19
CA ALA A 275 -15.25 14.95 -25.22
C ALA A 275 -15.55 15.44 -26.66
N PRO A 276 -16.74 16.01 -26.91
CA PRO A 276 -17.02 16.68 -28.18
C PRO A 276 -16.07 17.88 -28.42
N PRO A 277 -15.70 18.18 -29.67
CA PRO A 277 -16.23 17.62 -30.91
C PRO A 277 -15.49 16.36 -31.41
N ASP A 278 -14.43 15.92 -30.73
CA ASP A 278 -13.63 14.75 -31.14
C ASP A 278 -14.47 13.47 -31.04
N GLY A 279 -14.97 13.15 -29.84
CA GLY A 279 -15.87 12.00 -29.65
C GLY A 279 -15.25 10.65 -30.02
N THR A 280 -13.92 10.60 -30.20
CA THR A 280 -13.19 9.37 -30.52
C THR A 280 -13.39 8.35 -29.39
N ILE A 281 -13.60 7.10 -29.78
CA ILE A 281 -13.76 5.97 -28.86
C ILE A 281 -12.48 5.13 -28.93
N TYR A 282 -11.82 4.94 -27.81
CA TYR A 282 -10.65 4.08 -27.64
C TYR A 282 -11.06 2.78 -26.95
N PRO A 283 -11.10 1.65 -27.68
CA PRO A 283 -11.43 0.37 -27.06
C PRO A 283 -10.38 -0.04 -26.04
N GLY A 284 -10.84 -0.51 -24.87
CA GLY A 284 -9.97 -1.01 -23.81
C GLY A 284 -9.44 -2.42 -24.06
N SER A 285 -8.56 -2.87 -23.16
CA SER A 285 -8.20 -4.29 -23.09
C SER A 285 -9.33 -5.10 -22.45
N VAL A 286 -9.49 -6.36 -22.89
CA VAL A 286 -10.43 -7.28 -22.24
C VAL A 286 -9.82 -7.83 -20.97
N TRP A 287 -10.42 -7.51 -19.83
CA TRP A 287 -10.09 -8.06 -18.54
C TRP A 287 -11.01 -9.21 -18.17
N ASN A 288 -10.62 -10.01 -17.18
CA ASN A 288 -11.48 -11.05 -16.64
C ASN A 288 -11.20 -11.25 -15.15
N PHE A 289 -12.19 -11.78 -14.45
CA PHE A 289 -12.06 -12.26 -13.09
C PHE A 289 -12.99 -13.47 -12.90
N THR A 290 -12.72 -14.28 -11.89
CA THR A 290 -13.59 -15.40 -11.51
C THR A 290 -14.17 -15.14 -10.13
N THR A 291 -15.49 -15.14 -10.05
CA THR A 291 -16.20 -14.99 -8.78
C THR A 291 -15.88 -16.16 -7.86
N GLU A 292 -16.01 -15.91 -6.57
CA GLU A 292 -15.89 -16.90 -5.52
C GLU A 292 -16.75 -18.16 -5.79
N PRO A 293 -16.28 -19.35 -5.41
CA PRO A 293 -17.09 -20.55 -5.50
C PRO A 293 -18.18 -20.55 -4.42
N PHE A 294 -19.25 -21.31 -4.68
CA PHE A 294 -20.33 -21.48 -3.70
C PHE A 294 -19.87 -22.31 -2.48
N VAL A 295 -19.01 -23.31 -2.72
CA VAL A 295 -18.41 -24.20 -1.71
C VAL A 295 -16.90 -24.23 -1.85
N TYR A 296 -16.19 -24.40 -0.74
CA TYR A 296 -14.72 -24.43 -0.70
C TYR A 296 -14.21 -25.76 -0.17
N PRO A 297 -13.05 -26.25 -0.65
CA PRO A 297 -12.39 -27.40 -0.04
C PRO A 297 -11.85 -27.03 1.35
N ILE A 298 -12.05 -27.90 2.33
CA ILE A 298 -11.48 -27.75 3.68
C ILE A 298 -9.97 -28.05 3.61
N ALA A 299 -9.16 -27.11 4.09
CA ALA A 299 -7.72 -27.27 4.22
C ALA A 299 -7.35 -27.89 5.59
N ASN A 300 -6.07 -28.24 5.77
CA ASN A 300 -5.50 -28.65 7.06
C ASN A 300 -6.22 -29.83 7.74
N VAL A 301 -6.71 -30.78 6.95
CA VAL A 301 -7.41 -31.96 7.47
C VAL A 301 -6.41 -32.93 8.10
N ILE A 302 -6.61 -33.25 9.39
CA ILE A 302 -5.78 -34.22 10.12
C ILE A 302 -6.43 -35.60 10.02
N ALA A 303 -5.73 -36.56 9.41
CA ALA A 303 -6.20 -37.94 9.28
C ALA A 303 -5.55 -38.87 10.31
N THR A 304 -6.37 -39.68 10.98
CA THR A 304 -5.94 -40.76 11.89
C THR A 304 -6.69 -42.04 11.57
N ALA A 305 -6.11 -43.20 11.84
CA ALA A 305 -6.75 -44.48 11.52
C ALA A 305 -6.55 -45.53 12.62
N SER A 306 -7.39 -46.56 12.60
CA SER A 306 -7.30 -47.71 13.51
C SER A 306 -5.95 -48.43 13.44
N SER A 307 -5.32 -48.42 12.26
CA SER A 307 -3.99 -48.99 12.00
C SER A 307 -3.48 -48.51 10.63
N PHE A 308 -2.18 -48.68 10.37
CA PHE A 308 -1.58 -48.46 9.05
C PHE A 308 -0.36 -49.36 8.83
N ASP A 309 -0.03 -49.64 7.57
CA ASP A 309 1.10 -50.49 7.16
C ASP A 309 2.31 -49.66 6.71
N GLY A 310 3.35 -49.62 7.54
CA GLY A 310 4.63 -48.99 7.20
C GLY A 310 4.49 -47.50 6.90
N VAL A 311 4.75 -47.12 5.64
CA VAL A 311 4.71 -45.72 5.15
C VAL A 311 3.35 -45.33 4.56
N ALA A 312 2.38 -46.25 4.52
CA ALA A 312 1.03 -46.00 4.02
C ALA A 312 0.14 -45.40 5.11
N GLY A 313 0.57 -44.27 5.66
CA GLY A 313 -0.07 -43.58 6.78
C GLY A 313 -1.41 -42.93 6.40
N PRO A 314 -2.32 -42.70 7.36
CA PRO A 314 -3.62 -42.08 7.10
C PRO A 314 -3.51 -40.65 6.54
N GLU A 315 -2.45 -39.91 6.88
CA GLU A 315 -2.19 -38.55 6.40
C GLU A 315 -2.15 -38.44 4.87
N ASN A 316 -1.77 -39.53 4.18
CA ASN A 316 -1.74 -39.59 2.72
C ASN A 316 -3.12 -39.43 2.09
N THR A 317 -4.20 -39.61 2.87
CA THR A 317 -5.57 -39.48 2.35
C THR A 317 -6.11 -38.06 2.37
N ALA A 318 -5.34 -37.08 2.83
CA ALA A 318 -5.81 -35.70 2.98
C ALA A 318 -4.74 -34.65 2.64
N ASN A 319 -3.52 -35.08 2.30
CA ASN A 319 -2.39 -34.19 2.04
C ASN A 319 -2.10 -34.02 0.53
N GLY A 320 -2.94 -34.55 -0.34
CA GLY A 320 -2.77 -34.52 -1.79
C GLY A 320 -1.69 -35.45 -2.33
N SER A 321 -1.19 -36.39 -1.52
CA SER A 321 -0.18 -37.35 -1.97
C SER A 321 -0.71 -38.15 -3.17
N GLY A 322 0.11 -38.29 -4.21
CA GLY A 322 -0.28 -38.99 -5.43
C GLY A 322 -1.25 -38.24 -6.35
N LEU A 323 -1.80 -37.08 -5.98
CA LEU A 323 -2.59 -36.24 -6.90
C LEU A 323 -1.70 -35.49 -7.88
N ASN A 324 -2.11 -35.44 -9.15
CA ASN A 324 -1.49 -34.61 -10.17
C ASN A 324 -2.28 -33.31 -10.39
N ALA A 325 -1.76 -32.42 -11.26
CA ALA A 325 -2.39 -31.14 -11.57
C ALA A 325 -3.78 -31.23 -12.24
N ALA A 326 -4.18 -32.42 -12.71
CA ALA A 326 -5.49 -32.70 -13.27
C ALA A 326 -6.42 -33.41 -12.27
N ASP A 327 -6.06 -33.41 -10.99
CA ASP A 327 -6.81 -34.02 -9.89
C ASP A 327 -7.01 -35.55 -10.02
N GLN A 328 -5.99 -36.21 -10.59
CA GLN A 328 -5.95 -37.66 -10.75
C GLN A 328 -4.91 -38.27 -9.82
N HIS A 329 -5.27 -39.37 -9.17
CA HIS A 329 -4.44 -40.06 -8.20
C HIS A 329 -3.55 -41.14 -8.85
N SER A 330 -2.33 -41.27 -8.34
CA SER A 330 -1.32 -42.25 -8.74
C SER A 330 -1.69 -43.70 -8.38
N ILE A 331 -0.81 -44.63 -8.75
CA ILE A 331 -0.85 -46.06 -8.36
C ILE A 331 0.23 -46.43 -7.34
N ALA A 332 1.01 -45.47 -6.82
CA ALA A 332 2.11 -45.75 -5.92
C ALA A 332 1.59 -46.00 -4.51
N ALA A 333 1.91 -47.16 -3.93
CA ALA A 333 1.38 -47.58 -2.62
C ALA A 333 1.74 -46.62 -1.47
N GLY A 334 2.86 -45.91 -1.58
CA GLY A 334 3.28 -44.91 -0.58
C GLY A 334 2.47 -43.63 -0.61
N ASP A 335 1.67 -43.41 -1.65
CA ASP A 335 0.82 -42.22 -1.79
C ASP A 335 -0.56 -42.42 -1.17
N MET A 336 -0.82 -43.57 -0.53
CA MET A 336 -2.15 -43.97 -0.06
C MET A 336 -2.09 -44.43 1.40
N TRP A 337 -3.25 -44.54 2.03
CA TRP A 337 -3.39 -45.26 3.29
C TRP A 337 -3.70 -46.74 3.05
N LEU A 338 -3.08 -47.61 3.85
CA LEU A 338 -3.41 -49.03 3.92
C LEU A 338 -3.37 -49.48 5.38
N SER A 339 -4.47 -50.05 5.88
CA SER A 339 -4.53 -50.63 7.22
C SER A 339 -3.54 -51.78 7.41
N ALA A 340 -3.05 -51.95 8.64
CA ALA A 340 -2.09 -53.00 8.95
C ALA A 340 -2.69 -54.40 8.77
N PRO A 341 -1.94 -55.37 8.21
CA PRO A 341 -2.44 -56.72 8.00
C PRO A 341 -2.77 -57.41 9.33
N GLY A 342 -3.99 -57.96 9.45
CA GLY A 342 -4.45 -58.65 10.66
C GLY A 342 -4.74 -57.73 11.86
N ALA A 343 -4.88 -56.42 11.63
CA ALA A 343 -5.28 -55.48 12.67
C ALA A 343 -6.68 -55.80 13.24
N ALA A 344 -6.94 -55.32 14.46
CA ALA A 344 -8.23 -55.45 15.11
C ALA A 344 -9.33 -54.73 14.31
N GLN A 345 -10.51 -55.36 14.26
CA GLN A 345 -11.70 -54.82 13.61
C GLN A 345 -12.61 -54.12 14.64
N PRO A 346 -13.40 -53.11 14.23
CA PRO A 346 -13.54 -52.61 12.86
C PRO A 346 -12.35 -51.73 12.42
N THR A 347 -12.00 -51.80 11.12
CA THR A 347 -11.05 -50.86 10.51
C THR A 347 -11.75 -49.52 10.25
N TRP A 348 -11.13 -48.42 10.69
CA TRP A 348 -11.67 -47.08 10.47
C TRP A 348 -10.55 -46.07 10.15
N ILE A 349 -10.93 -45.00 9.46
CA ILE A 349 -10.13 -43.78 9.28
C ILE A 349 -11.00 -42.57 9.66
N GLN A 350 -10.41 -41.59 10.33
CA GLN A 350 -11.05 -40.43 10.90
C GLN A 350 -10.31 -39.16 10.48
N TYR A 351 -11.08 -38.12 10.19
CA TYR A 351 -10.64 -36.81 9.78
C TYR A 351 -11.07 -35.79 10.82
N GLU A 352 -10.15 -34.92 11.22
CA GLU A 352 -10.38 -33.76 12.08
C GLU A 352 -10.09 -32.48 11.30
N PHE A 353 -11.00 -31.51 11.41
CA PHE A 353 -10.85 -30.16 10.87
C PHE A 353 -10.43 -29.18 11.97
N ASP A 354 -9.94 -28.02 11.56
CA ASP A 354 -9.50 -26.94 12.44
C ASP A 354 -10.66 -26.16 13.09
N GLY A 355 -11.88 -26.36 12.63
CA GLY A 355 -13.09 -25.73 13.15
C GLY A 355 -14.35 -26.55 12.89
N LEU A 356 -15.49 -25.99 13.27
CA LEU A 356 -16.80 -26.53 12.91
C LEU A 356 -17.17 -26.02 11.52
N TYR A 357 -17.49 -26.94 10.60
CA TYR A 357 -17.86 -26.60 9.23
C TYR A 357 -19.27 -27.05 8.88
N ARG A 358 -19.94 -26.29 8.02
CA ARG A 358 -21.16 -26.71 7.33
C ARG A 358 -20.80 -27.58 6.13
N LEU A 359 -20.69 -28.88 6.35
CA LEU A 359 -20.22 -29.83 5.34
C LEU A 359 -21.23 -30.00 4.21
N GLN A 360 -20.72 -29.92 2.98
CA GLN A 360 -21.51 -30.10 1.77
C GLN A 360 -21.26 -31.45 1.13
N GLU A 361 -20.01 -31.74 0.74
CA GLU A 361 -19.70 -33.00 0.08
C GLU A 361 -18.30 -33.52 0.41
N MET A 362 -18.11 -34.83 0.24
CA MET A 362 -16.81 -35.51 0.28
C MET A 362 -16.56 -36.22 -1.04
N TRP A 363 -15.48 -35.87 -1.71
CA TRP A 363 -14.97 -36.60 -2.88
C TRP A 363 -14.02 -37.69 -2.42
N VAL A 364 -14.10 -38.86 -3.05
CA VAL A 364 -13.32 -40.04 -2.64
C VAL A 364 -12.57 -40.66 -3.83
N TRP A 365 -11.26 -40.73 -3.67
CA TRP A 365 -10.38 -41.61 -4.44
C TRP A 365 -10.13 -42.86 -3.61
N ASN A 366 -10.61 -43.99 -4.11
CA ASN A 366 -10.43 -45.27 -3.43
C ASN A 366 -9.04 -45.85 -3.70
N TYR A 367 -8.59 -46.81 -2.87
CA TYR A 367 -7.27 -47.43 -3.00
C TYR A 367 -6.99 -47.90 -4.44
N ASN A 368 -5.86 -47.49 -5.00
CA ASN A 368 -5.64 -47.52 -6.45
C ASN A 368 -4.29 -48.12 -6.89
N VAL A 369 -3.67 -48.99 -6.09
CA VAL A 369 -2.40 -49.62 -6.51
C VAL A 369 -2.53 -50.40 -7.82
N GLN A 370 -1.42 -50.62 -8.51
CA GLN A 370 -1.36 -51.31 -9.82
C GLN A 370 -2.08 -52.67 -9.85
N PHE A 371 -2.13 -53.38 -8.72
CA PHE A 371 -2.77 -54.70 -8.59
C PHE A 371 -4.13 -54.65 -7.88
N GLU A 372 -4.73 -53.48 -7.70
CA GLU A 372 -5.99 -53.33 -6.95
C GLU A 372 -7.10 -54.23 -7.51
N LEU A 373 -7.19 -54.40 -8.83
CA LEU A 373 -8.21 -55.28 -9.44
C LEU A 373 -8.08 -56.76 -9.02
N VAL A 374 -6.91 -57.18 -8.56
CA VAL A 374 -6.64 -58.51 -8.01
C VAL A 374 -6.69 -58.52 -6.48
N LEU A 375 -6.12 -57.50 -5.83
CA LEU A 375 -5.99 -57.43 -4.38
C LEU A 375 -7.31 -57.06 -3.69
N GLY A 376 -8.04 -56.07 -4.22
CA GLY A 376 -9.34 -55.66 -3.69
C GLY A 376 -9.25 -55.05 -2.29
N PHE A 377 -8.25 -54.20 -2.03
CA PHE A 377 -8.09 -53.55 -0.73
C PHE A 377 -8.90 -52.25 -0.61
N GLY A 378 -9.45 -51.72 -1.71
CA GLY A 378 -10.33 -50.56 -1.62
C GLY A 378 -11.55 -50.81 -0.73
N LEU A 379 -12.00 -49.77 -0.04
CA LEU A 379 -13.26 -49.81 0.73
C LEU A 379 -14.44 -50.02 -0.23
N LYS A 380 -15.41 -50.84 0.14
CA LYS A 380 -16.61 -51.08 -0.67
C LYS A 380 -17.86 -50.57 0.04
N ASP A 381 -18.29 -51.24 1.10
CA ASP A 381 -19.42 -50.77 1.91
C ASP A 381 -18.83 -50.05 3.14
N VAL A 382 -19.24 -48.80 3.35
CA VAL A 382 -18.63 -47.90 4.35
C VAL A 382 -19.73 -47.22 5.15
N THR A 383 -19.64 -47.32 6.48
CA THR A 383 -20.45 -46.50 7.38
C THR A 383 -19.75 -45.16 7.58
N VAL A 384 -20.45 -44.06 7.27
CA VAL A 384 -19.96 -42.69 7.44
C VAL A 384 -20.65 -42.06 8.63
N GLU A 385 -19.86 -41.50 9.54
CA GLU A 385 -20.31 -40.82 10.74
C GLU A 385 -19.64 -39.45 10.85
N TYR A 386 -20.30 -38.50 11.51
CA TYR A 386 -19.75 -37.17 11.78
C TYR A 386 -19.99 -36.75 13.23
N SER A 387 -19.23 -35.76 13.67
CA SER A 387 -19.31 -35.22 15.02
C SER A 387 -18.82 -33.78 15.08
N ALA A 388 -19.41 -32.98 15.97
CA ALA A 388 -18.94 -31.63 16.30
C ALA A 388 -17.87 -31.64 17.41
N ASP A 389 -17.90 -32.62 18.31
CA ASP A 389 -17.11 -32.66 19.55
C ASP A 389 -16.11 -33.84 19.61
N GLY A 390 -16.16 -34.77 18.65
CA GLY A 390 -15.36 -36.00 18.61
C GLY A 390 -15.80 -37.08 19.60
N ALA A 391 -16.79 -36.80 20.45
CA ALA A 391 -17.30 -37.71 21.49
C ALA A 391 -18.69 -38.29 21.11
N SER A 392 -19.57 -37.43 20.62
CA SER A 392 -20.93 -37.73 20.21
C SER A 392 -20.98 -37.89 18.69
N TRP A 393 -21.23 -39.10 18.21
CA TRP A 393 -21.20 -39.43 16.78
C TRP A 393 -22.60 -39.66 16.23
N THR A 394 -22.87 -39.03 15.09
CA THR A 394 -24.11 -39.22 14.31
C THR A 394 -23.78 -39.98 13.04
N SER A 395 -24.55 -41.02 12.73
CA SER A 395 -24.41 -41.74 11.46
C SER A 395 -25.05 -40.93 10.34
N LEU A 396 -24.26 -40.61 9.31
CA LEU A 396 -24.77 -40.06 8.06
C LEU A 396 -25.47 -41.15 7.24
N GLY A 397 -24.88 -42.36 7.23
CA GLY A 397 -25.45 -43.53 6.57
C GLY A 397 -24.40 -44.55 6.15
N GLN A 398 -24.83 -45.52 5.35
CA GLN A 398 -23.97 -46.50 4.70
C GLN A 398 -23.90 -46.20 3.20
N PHE A 399 -22.68 -46.18 2.68
CA PHE A 399 -22.40 -45.80 1.30
C PHE A 399 -21.55 -46.86 0.63
N GLN A 400 -21.76 -47.03 -0.68
CA GLN A 400 -20.93 -47.92 -1.49
C GLN A 400 -19.91 -47.11 -2.28
N PHE A 401 -18.62 -47.30 -2.01
CA PHE A 401 -17.54 -46.62 -2.72
C PHE A 401 -17.17 -47.37 -3.99
N GLY A 402 -16.96 -46.64 -5.08
CA GLY A 402 -16.45 -47.18 -6.34
C GLY A 402 -15.04 -47.75 -6.18
N ARG A 403 -14.74 -48.86 -6.87
CA ARG A 403 -13.39 -49.46 -6.84
C ARG A 403 -12.38 -48.57 -7.57
N GLY A 404 -11.14 -48.53 -7.10
CA GLY A 404 -10.02 -47.93 -7.83
C GLY A 404 -9.81 -48.59 -9.20
N THR A 405 -9.28 -47.84 -10.16
CA THR A 405 -9.12 -48.28 -11.56
C THR A 405 -7.82 -49.04 -11.81
N ALA A 406 -6.90 -49.02 -10.85
CA ALA A 406 -5.51 -49.49 -10.95
C ALA A 406 -4.70 -48.78 -12.06
N ARG A 407 -4.97 -47.49 -12.27
CA ARG A 407 -4.27 -46.65 -13.27
C ARG A 407 -3.86 -45.31 -12.68
N ALA A 408 -2.79 -44.73 -13.21
CA ALA A 408 -2.19 -43.49 -12.69
C ALA A 408 -2.94 -42.22 -13.10
N ASP A 409 -4.07 -42.35 -13.80
CA ASP A 409 -4.98 -41.29 -14.24
C ASP A 409 -6.35 -41.40 -13.51
N TYR A 410 -6.36 -41.92 -12.28
CA TYR A 410 -7.59 -42.18 -11.55
C TYR A 410 -8.21 -40.91 -10.94
N ALA A 411 -9.29 -40.42 -11.55
CA ALA A 411 -10.13 -39.39 -10.94
C ALA A 411 -11.07 -39.98 -9.87
N HIS A 412 -11.54 -39.15 -8.93
CA HIS A 412 -12.54 -39.59 -7.95
C HIS A 412 -13.76 -40.16 -8.69
N ASN A 413 -14.34 -41.21 -8.13
CA ASN A 413 -15.51 -41.87 -8.73
C ASN A 413 -16.64 -42.08 -7.72
N THR A 414 -16.52 -41.46 -6.55
CA THR A 414 -17.52 -41.47 -5.49
C THR A 414 -17.57 -40.07 -4.87
N THR A 415 -18.79 -39.57 -4.72
CA THR A 415 -19.11 -38.31 -4.04
C THR A 415 -20.19 -38.59 -3.01
N ILE A 416 -19.98 -38.14 -1.78
CA ILE A 416 -20.92 -38.31 -0.68
C ILE A 416 -21.46 -36.94 -0.30
N ASP A 417 -22.78 -36.78 -0.37
CA ASP A 417 -23.49 -35.59 0.09
C ASP A 417 -23.68 -35.64 1.61
N PHE A 418 -23.30 -34.55 2.28
CA PHE A 418 -23.42 -34.36 3.72
C PHE A 418 -24.69 -33.61 4.12
N GLY A 419 -25.41 -32.99 3.18
CA GLY A 419 -26.70 -32.34 3.44
C GLY A 419 -26.60 -31.19 4.44
N ASP A 420 -25.54 -30.37 4.36
CA ASP A 420 -25.30 -29.19 5.21
C ASP A 420 -25.08 -29.49 6.70
N VAL A 421 -24.68 -30.70 7.10
CA VAL A 421 -24.46 -31.00 8.52
C VAL A 421 -23.28 -30.23 9.11
N ALA A 422 -23.43 -29.79 10.35
CA ALA A 422 -22.35 -29.21 11.14
C ALA A 422 -21.42 -30.30 11.67
N ALA A 423 -20.14 -30.27 11.26
CA ALA A 423 -19.16 -31.25 11.71
C ALA A 423 -17.75 -30.66 11.79
N ARG A 424 -17.01 -31.13 12.79
CA ARG A 424 -15.56 -30.94 12.94
C ARG A 424 -14.81 -32.24 12.66
N TYR A 425 -15.49 -33.37 12.82
CA TYR A 425 -14.93 -34.71 12.65
C TYR A 425 -15.78 -35.53 11.70
N VAL A 426 -15.12 -36.32 10.86
CA VAL A 426 -15.75 -37.35 10.01
C VAL A 426 -15.03 -38.67 10.23
N ARG A 427 -15.76 -39.77 10.39
CA ARG A 427 -15.21 -41.13 10.51
C ARG A 427 -15.80 -42.04 9.44
N LEU A 428 -14.91 -42.76 8.75
CA LEU A 428 -15.24 -43.80 7.80
C LEU A 428 -14.91 -45.15 8.44
N THR A 429 -15.93 -45.97 8.64
CA THR A 429 -15.78 -47.35 9.13
C THR A 429 -15.99 -48.32 7.99
N ALA A 430 -14.99 -49.16 7.72
CA ALA A 430 -15.05 -50.13 6.63
C ALA A 430 -15.94 -51.33 7.04
N ASP A 431 -17.09 -51.48 6.41
CA ASP A 431 -17.97 -52.65 6.61
C ASP A 431 -17.53 -53.81 5.72
N THR A 432 -17.22 -53.52 4.45
CA THR A 432 -16.67 -54.51 3.50
C THR A 432 -15.67 -53.89 2.53
N GLY A 433 -14.83 -54.75 1.93
CA GLY A 433 -13.88 -54.38 0.88
C GLY A 433 -14.17 -55.14 -0.41
N TYR A 434 -13.38 -54.89 -1.44
CA TYR A 434 -13.49 -55.62 -2.72
C TYR A 434 -12.89 -57.03 -2.69
N SER A 435 -12.29 -57.43 -1.57
CA SER A 435 -11.76 -58.76 -1.31
C SER A 435 -12.16 -59.29 0.07
N ALA A 436 -11.95 -60.59 0.29
CA ALA A 436 -12.13 -61.24 1.58
C ALA A 436 -10.85 -61.25 2.44
N LEU A 437 -9.81 -60.49 2.06
CA LEU A 437 -8.52 -60.49 2.75
C LEU A 437 -8.53 -59.74 4.10
N GLY A 438 -9.59 -58.95 4.36
CA GLY A 438 -9.75 -58.23 5.64
C GLY A 438 -8.76 -57.08 5.84
N GLN A 439 -8.19 -56.56 4.76
CA GLN A 439 -7.33 -55.39 4.73
C GLN A 439 -7.97 -54.32 3.84
N PHE A 440 -7.91 -53.07 4.29
CA PHE A 440 -8.57 -51.92 3.67
C PHE A 440 -7.58 -50.80 3.43
N GLY A 441 -7.72 -50.08 2.33
CA GLY A 441 -6.94 -48.89 2.04
C GLY A 441 -7.79 -47.83 1.34
N LEU A 442 -7.27 -46.61 1.29
CA LEU A 442 -7.90 -45.44 0.67
C LEU A 442 -6.81 -44.55 0.07
N SER A 443 -7.12 -43.88 -1.05
CA SER A 443 -6.15 -43.02 -1.71
C SER A 443 -6.22 -41.60 -1.18
N GLU A 444 -7.34 -40.92 -1.38
CA GLU A 444 -7.54 -39.51 -1.01
C GLU A 444 -9.01 -39.25 -0.72
N VAL A 445 -9.30 -38.34 0.20
CA VAL A 445 -10.61 -37.71 0.35
C VAL A 445 -10.45 -36.20 0.35
N ARG A 446 -11.45 -35.51 -0.20
CA ARG A 446 -11.53 -34.05 -0.11
C ARG A 446 -12.91 -33.67 0.39
N PHE A 447 -12.94 -32.90 1.47
CA PHE A 447 -14.17 -32.36 2.04
C PHE A 447 -14.40 -30.94 1.52
N TYR A 448 -15.66 -30.63 1.22
CA TYR A 448 -16.11 -29.32 0.81
C TYR A 448 -17.13 -28.78 1.81
N HIS A 449 -17.08 -27.48 2.06
CA HIS A 449 -18.00 -26.80 2.96
C HIS A 449 -18.64 -25.58 2.28
N LYS A 450 -19.86 -25.26 2.71
CA LYS A 450 -20.47 -23.96 2.43
C LYS A 450 -20.00 -22.96 3.48
N PRO A 451 -19.49 -21.77 3.12
CA PRO A 451 -19.13 -20.75 4.10
C PRO A 451 -20.34 -20.39 4.96
N ALA A 452 -20.21 -20.56 6.27
CA ALA A 452 -21.26 -20.28 7.24
C ALA A 452 -20.85 -19.25 8.29
N SER A 453 -19.54 -19.08 8.53
CA SER A 453 -18.98 -18.05 9.40
C SER A 453 -18.41 -16.89 8.58
N ALA A 454 -18.32 -15.71 9.22
CA ALA A 454 -17.68 -14.53 8.64
C ALA A 454 -16.20 -14.79 8.31
N ARG A 455 -15.72 -14.19 7.23
CA ARG A 455 -14.34 -14.34 6.73
C ARG A 455 -13.87 -13.09 5.99
N ASP A 456 -12.59 -13.07 5.63
CA ASP A 456 -11.96 -11.98 4.86
C ASP A 456 -12.23 -10.58 5.47
N PRO A 457 -11.79 -10.33 6.71
CA PRO A 457 -12.09 -9.10 7.44
C PRO A 457 -11.37 -7.87 6.86
N LEU A 458 -12.02 -6.72 6.98
CA LEU A 458 -11.42 -5.39 6.87
C LEU A 458 -11.78 -4.59 8.14
N PRO A 459 -10.83 -3.97 8.86
CA PRO A 459 -9.38 -4.10 8.71
C PRO A 459 -8.91 -5.54 8.68
N ALA A 460 -7.83 -5.81 7.93
CA ALA A 460 -7.25 -7.15 7.87
C ALA A 460 -6.83 -7.61 9.27
N ASP A 461 -6.86 -8.93 9.53
CA ASP A 461 -6.46 -9.44 10.84
C ASP A 461 -5.01 -9.06 11.16
N GLY A 462 -4.83 -8.36 12.28
CA GLY A 462 -3.56 -7.79 12.73
C GLY A 462 -3.17 -6.48 12.04
N GLN A 463 -4.05 -5.83 11.29
CA GLN A 463 -3.76 -4.56 10.65
C GLN A 463 -3.40 -3.49 11.69
N ALA A 464 -2.26 -2.83 11.49
CA ALA A 464 -1.81 -1.74 12.33
C ALA A 464 -2.15 -0.38 11.72
N ASP A 465 -1.95 0.68 12.52
CA ASP A 465 -2.11 2.07 12.11
C ASP A 465 -3.51 2.40 11.57
N VAL A 466 -4.54 1.82 12.19
CA VAL A 466 -5.94 2.07 11.83
C VAL A 466 -6.42 3.38 12.46
N ASP A 467 -7.18 4.18 11.72
CA ASP A 467 -7.82 5.37 12.26
C ASP A 467 -8.82 5.06 13.40
N LEU A 468 -9.12 6.07 14.20
CA LEU A 468 -10.04 5.96 15.34
C LEU A 468 -11.51 5.86 14.93
N GLU A 469 -11.80 6.21 13.67
CA GLU A 469 -13.05 5.92 12.98
C GLU A 469 -12.75 4.87 11.93
N VAL A 470 -13.34 3.69 12.09
CA VAL A 470 -13.10 2.56 11.20
C VAL A 470 -14.42 1.91 10.83
N THR A 471 -14.52 1.49 9.58
CA THR A 471 -15.63 0.64 9.15
C THR A 471 -15.14 -0.78 9.08
N LEU A 472 -15.70 -1.64 9.92
CA LEU A 472 -15.53 -3.07 9.83
C LEU A 472 -16.32 -3.57 8.62
N ASP A 473 -15.70 -4.41 7.81
CA ASP A 473 -16.30 -5.05 6.64
C ASP A 473 -15.85 -6.52 6.62
N TRP A 474 -16.68 -7.42 6.15
CA TRP A 474 -16.36 -8.84 6.10
C TRP A 474 -17.19 -9.53 5.03
N ARG A 475 -16.77 -10.71 4.62
CA ARG A 475 -17.60 -11.60 3.81
C ARG A 475 -18.47 -12.46 4.73
N GLY A 476 -19.78 -12.24 4.68
CA GLY A 476 -20.77 -13.00 5.44
C GLY A 476 -20.89 -14.47 5.01
N GLY A 477 -21.54 -15.26 5.86
CA GLY A 477 -21.93 -16.64 5.55
C GLY A 477 -22.98 -16.67 4.43
N ARG A 478 -22.98 -17.72 3.59
CA ARG A 478 -23.83 -17.78 2.39
C ARG A 478 -25.33 -17.68 2.67
N ASP A 479 -25.76 -18.19 3.82
CA ASP A 479 -27.16 -18.23 4.24
C ASP A 479 -27.41 -17.33 5.47
N ALA A 480 -26.47 -16.47 5.82
CA ALA A 480 -26.63 -15.56 6.95
C ALA A 480 -27.75 -14.56 6.68
N VAL A 481 -28.57 -14.31 7.71
CA VAL A 481 -29.67 -13.35 7.66
C VAL A 481 -29.35 -12.10 8.50
N SER A 482 -28.45 -12.24 9.47
CA SER A 482 -27.97 -11.13 10.30
C SER A 482 -26.60 -11.46 10.88
N HIS A 483 -25.90 -10.43 11.35
CA HIS A 483 -24.53 -10.49 11.81
C HIS A 483 -24.44 -9.87 13.21
N SER A 484 -24.06 -10.67 14.21
CA SER A 484 -23.78 -10.14 15.56
C SER A 484 -22.32 -9.72 15.66
N VAL A 485 -22.07 -8.43 15.84
CA VAL A 485 -20.73 -7.84 15.80
C VAL A 485 -20.24 -7.59 17.23
N TYR A 486 -19.12 -8.20 17.59
CA TYR A 486 -18.48 -8.08 18.90
C TYR A 486 -17.17 -7.32 18.78
N VAL A 487 -16.94 -6.29 19.60
CA VAL A 487 -15.71 -5.47 19.54
C VAL A 487 -15.29 -5.01 20.94
N SER A 488 -14.04 -5.30 21.32
CA SER A 488 -13.45 -4.86 22.60
C SER A 488 -11.92 -4.90 22.54
N SER A 489 -11.25 -4.11 23.39
CA SER A 489 -9.82 -4.28 23.68
C SER A 489 -9.53 -5.50 24.57
N ASP A 490 -10.57 -6.11 25.17
CA ASP A 490 -10.48 -7.41 25.85
C ASP A 490 -10.78 -8.55 24.87
N ARG A 491 -9.71 -9.26 24.45
CA ARG A 491 -9.81 -10.43 23.57
C ARG A 491 -10.74 -11.52 24.09
N GLN A 492 -10.74 -11.75 25.41
CA GLN A 492 -11.54 -12.82 26.00
C GLN A 492 -13.02 -12.46 26.01
N ALA A 493 -13.36 -11.19 26.25
CA ALA A 493 -14.73 -10.71 26.18
C ALA A 493 -15.34 -10.91 24.78
N VAL A 494 -14.53 -10.72 23.73
CA VAL A 494 -14.92 -10.99 22.33
C VAL A 494 -15.03 -12.49 22.07
N ALA A 495 -14.04 -13.29 22.48
CA ALA A 495 -14.05 -14.73 22.31
C ALA A 495 -15.24 -15.42 23.02
N ASP A 496 -15.65 -14.90 24.18
CA ASP A 496 -16.80 -15.42 24.94
C ASP A 496 -18.15 -14.86 24.46
N GLY A 497 -18.17 -13.97 23.44
CA GLY A 497 -19.40 -13.35 22.93
C GLY A 497 -20.07 -12.40 23.93
N THR A 498 -19.32 -11.82 24.86
CA THR A 498 -19.87 -10.90 25.89
C THR A 498 -19.74 -9.42 25.52
N ALA A 499 -18.96 -9.12 24.47
CA ALA A 499 -18.69 -7.77 23.99
C ALA A 499 -19.54 -7.37 22.77
N LEU A 500 -20.84 -7.72 22.77
CA LEU A 500 -21.74 -7.40 21.66
C LEU A 500 -21.85 -5.88 21.50
N ARG A 501 -21.57 -5.38 20.29
CA ARG A 501 -21.77 -3.99 19.92
C ARG A 501 -23.13 -3.79 19.27
N ASP A 502 -23.45 -4.60 18.27
CA ASP A 502 -24.72 -4.52 17.56
C ASP A 502 -25.04 -5.82 16.79
N THR A 503 -26.27 -5.91 16.28
CA THR A 503 -26.68 -6.93 15.31
C THR A 503 -27.19 -6.23 14.04
N VAL A 504 -26.51 -6.45 12.92
CA VAL A 504 -26.76 -5.78 11.64
C VAL A 504 -27.24 -6.75 10.56
N ASP A 505 -27.87 -6.22 9.51
CA ASP A 505 -28.35 -6.97 8.34
C ASP A 505 -27.40 -6.89 7.13
N GLU A 506 -26.44 -5.95 7.16
CA GLU A 506 -25.37 -5.83 6.17
C GLU A 506 -24.04 -6.37 6.72
N SER A 507 -23.13 -6.82 5.85
CA SER A 507 -21.80 -7.30 6.25
C SER A 507 -20.80 -6.16 6.51
N ARG A 508 -21.26 -5.10 7.17
CA ARG A 508 -20.51 -3.87 7.41
C ARG A 508 -20.97 -3.17 8.70
N TYR A 509 -20.03 -2.60 9.45
CA TYR A 509 -20.32 -1.90 10.70
C TYR A 509 -19.32 -0.79 11.01
N ALA A 510 -19.79 0.46 11.09
CA ALA A 510 -18.95 1.60 11.44
C ALA A 510 -18.78 1.71 12.96
N ILE A 511 -17.53 1.87 13.40
CA ILE A 511 -17.17 2.13 14.80
C ILE A 511 -16.33 3.40 14.89
N GLY A 512 -16.57 4.17 15.96
CA GLY A 512 -15.80 5.35 16.30
C GLY A 512 -15.58 5.41 17.81
N GLY A 513 -14.84 6.43 18.26
CA GLY A 513 -14.49 6.58 19.67
C GLY A 513 -13.55 5.47 20.17
N LEU A 514 -12.66 5.01 19.29
CA LEU A 514 -11.55 4.15 19.66
C LEU A 514 -10.43 4.97 20.31
N ASP A 515 -9.64 4.30 21.13
CA ASP A 515 -8.47 4.88 21.79
C ASP A 515 -7.23 4.71 20.90
N LEU A 516 -6.29 5.66 20.95
CA LEU A 516 -5.00 5.61 20.27
C LEU A 516 -4.14 4.47 20.83
N GLY A 517 -3.23 3.94 20.00
CA GLY A 517 -2.26 2.92 20.39
C GLY A 517 -2.88 1.69 21.08
N THR A 518 -4.11 1.34 20.68
CA THR A 518 -4.89 0.28 21.34
C THR A 518 -5.18 -0.84 20.35
N VAL A 519 -4.96 -2.07 20.79
CA VAL A 519 -5.38 -3.26 20.05
C VAL A 519 -6.84 -3.56 20.36
N TYR A 520 -7.67 -3.57 19.33
CA TYR A 520 -9.05 -4.02 19.40
C TYR A 520 -9.17 -5.41 18.79
N TYR A 521 -9.94 -6.26 19.45
CA TYR A 521 -10.35 -7.56 18.98
C TYR A 521 -11.80 -7.48 18.54
N TRP A 522 -12.14 -8.22 17.49
CA TRP A 522 -13.50 -8.30 17.02
C TRP A 522 -13.81 -9.66 16.40
N ARG A 523 -15.10 -9.96 16.35
CA ARG A 523 -15.65 -11.19 15.78
C ARG A 523 -17.04 -10.88 15.24
N VAL A 524 -17.44 -11.61 14.21
CA VAL A 524 -18.82 -11.60 13.72
C VAL A 524 -19.39 -13.01 13.78
N ASP A 525 -20.54 -13.15 14.44
CA ASP A 525 -21.31 -14.39 14.45
C ASP A 525 -22.45 -14.27 13.45
N GLU A 526 -22.52 -15.22 12.52
CA GLU A 526 -23.47 -15.25 11.41
C GLU A 526 -24.73 -16.02 11.84
N ALA A 527 -25.88 -15.35 11.84
CA ALA A 527 -27.12 -15.90 12.39
C ALA A 527 -28.19 -16.17 11.32
N ASN A 528 -28.81 -17.34 11.41
CA ASN A 528 -29.98 -17.76 10.67
C ASN A 528 -30.80 -18.77 11.50
N GLU A 529 -31.92 -18.33 12.06
CA GLU A 529 -32.81 -19.15 12.92
C GLU A 529 -33.43 -20.38 12.20
N ALA A 530 -33.35 -20.45 10.87
CA ALA A 530 -33.80 -21.60 10.11
C ALA A 530 -32.74 -22.73 10.01
N ASP A 531 -31.48 -22.44 10.34
CA ASP A 531 -30.37 -23.38 10.27
C ASP A 531 -30.11 -24.09 11.62
N ASP A 532 -29.36 -25.20 11.57
CA ASP A 532 -28.86 -25.91 12.75
C ASP A 532 -27.34 -26.11 12.60
N PRO A 533 -26.51 -25.42 13.41
CA PRO A 533 -26.87 -24.45 14.44
C PRO A 533 -27.48 -23.16 13.87
N ALA A 534 -28.29 -22.47 14.67
CA ALA A 534 -28.92 -21.20 14.32
C ALA A 534 -27.94 -20.02 14.22
N ALA A 535 -26.72 -20.18 14.74
CA ALA A 535 -25.64 -19.21 14.64
C ALA A 535 -24.30 -19.92 14.44
N TRP A 536 -23.45 -19.32 13.61
CA TRP A 536 -22.11 -19.77 13.31
C TRP A 536 -21.12 -18.75 13.82
N GLU A 537 -20.33 -19.14 14.83
CA GLU A 537 -19.31 -18.26 15.39
C GLU A 537 -18.19 -17.98 14.38
N GLY A 538 -17.76 -16.72 14.31
CA GLY A 538 -16.62 -16.31 13.50
C GLY A 538 -15.26 -16.51 14.21
N PRO A 539 -14.15 -16.41 13.48
CA PRO A 539 -12.84 -16.27 14.10
C PRO A 539 -12.71 -14.91 14.81
N VAL A 540 -11.84 -14.82 15.83
CA VAL A 540 -11.51 -13.56 16.49
C VAL A 540 -10.35 -12.90 15.77
N TRP A 541 -10.62 -11.77 15.13
CA TRP A 541 -9.64 -10.91 14.47
C TRP A 541 -9.19 -9.78 15.38
N SER A 542 -8.15 -9.07 14.94
CA SER A 542 -7.63 -7.90 15.63
C SER A 542 -7.20 -6.79 14.67
N PHE A 543 -7.13 -5.57 15.17
CA PHE A 543 -6.41 -4.46 14.56
C PHE A 543 -5.88 -3.53 15.65
N SER A 544 -4.87 -2.72 15.35
CA SER A 544 -4.36 -1.70 16.27
C SER A 544 -4.56 -0.31 15.68
N THR A 545 -5.06 0.60 16.51
CA THR A 545 -5.20 2.00 16.12
C THR A 545 -3.84 2.70 16.03
N LYS A 546 -3.78 3.78 15.26
CA LYS A 546 -2.62 4.68 15.22
C LYS A 546 -2.28 5.17 16.63
N GLU A 547 -0.99 5.36 16.89
CA GLU A 547 -0.51 5.77 18.22
C GLU A 547 -0.63 7.27 18.46
N TYR A 548 -0.64 8.06 17.38
CA TYR A 548 -0.53 9.52 17.43
C TYR A 548 -1.52 10.22 16.50
N LEU A 549 -1.92 11.42 16.91
CA LEU A 549 -2.57 12.44 16.10
C LEU A 549 -1.58 13.59 15.89
N THR A 550 -1.49 14.08 14.66
CA THR A 550 -0.65 15.23 14.32
C THR A 550 -1.24 16.52 14.87
N VAL A 551 -0.41 17.30 15.56
CA VAL A 551 -0.68 18.70 15.92
C VAL A 551 -0.09 19.62 14.85
N ASP A 552 1.16 19.38 14.46
CA ASP A 552 1.84 20.07 13.35
C ASP A 552 2.98 19.16 12.82
N ASP A 553 2.94 18.82 11.54
CA ASP A 553 4.01 18.06 10.85
C ASP A 553 4.94 18.97 10.04
N PHE A 554 4.69 20.28 10.05
CA PHE A 554 5.44 21.29 9.30
C PHE A 554 5.40 21.17 7.77
N GLU A 555 4.71 20.18 7.21
CA GLU A 555 4.74 19.87 5.78
C GLU A 555 3.93 20.85 4.92
N SER A 556 2.99 21.58 5.52
CA SER A 556 2.05 22.45 4.80
C SER A 556 2.55 23.87 4.52
N TYR A 557 3.68 24.29 5.11
CA TYR A 557 4.18 25.65 4.95
C TYR A 557 4.87 25.87 3.60
N THR A 558 4.70 27.08 3.05
CA THR A 558 5.32 27.50 1.78
C THR A 558 6.13 28.79 1.99
N ASP A 559 6.80 29.25 0.93
CA ASP A 559 7.51 30.54 0.94
C ASP A 559 6.63 31.74 0.54
N ASP A 560 5.32 31.52 0.36
CA ASP A 560 4.38 32.56 -0.05
C ASP A 560 3.94 33.45 1.11
N ILE A 561 4.64 34.57 1.26
CA ILE A 561 4.36 35.61 2.26
C ILE A 561 3.01 36.28 2.00
N ASP A 562 2.67 36.54 0.73
CA ASP A 562 1.48 37.32 0.36
C ASP A 562 0.20 36.49 0.59
N ALA A 563 0.27 35.18 0.41
CA ALA A 563 -0.81 34.25 0.73
C ALA A 563 -0.94 33.92 2.23
N GLY A 564 0.00 34.36 3.06
CA GLY A 564 -0.05 34.08 4.50
C GLY A 564 0.37 32.66 4.86
N GLN A 565 1.13 31.97 4.00
CA GLN A 565 1.42 30.54 4.11
C GLN A 565 2.81 30.24 4.69
N THR A 566 3.57 31.26 5.11
CA THR A 566 4.89 31.03 5.68
C THR A 566 4.82 30.56 7.13
N ILE A 567 5.83 29.78 7.52
CA ILE A 567 5.92 29.19 8.85
C ILE A 567 5.87 30.24 9.97
N PHE A 568 6.54 31.39 9.81
CA PHE A 568 6.60 32.46 10.81
C PHE A 568 5.32 33.30 10.91
N GLN A 569 4.42 33.24 9.91
CA GLN A 569 3.10 33.87 10.00
C GLN A 569 2.15 33.05 10.87
N THR A 570 2.45 31.76 11.04
CA THR A 570 1.63 30.82 11.80
C THR A 570 2.21 30.52 13.17
N TRP A 571 3.53 30.32 13.24
CA TRP A 571 4.30 30.22 14.47
C TRP A 571 4.90 31.58 14.80
N ILE A 572 4.24 32.29 15.71
CA ILE A 572 4.58 33.67 16.08
C ILE A 572 5.84 33.67 16.96
N ASP A 573 6.78 34.55 16.63
CA ASP A 573 8.12 34.63 17.24
C ASP A 573 8.41 36.01 17.87
N GLY A 574 9.68 36.23 18.23
CA GLY A 574 10.21 37.41 18.91
C GLY A 574 9.96 38.74 18.21
N TRP A 575 9.69 38.75 16.90
CA TRP A 575 9.36 39.96 16.16
C TRP A 575 7.96 40.48 16.50
N THR A 576 7.08 39.59 16.98
CA THR A 576 5.69 39.90 17.31
C THR A 576 5.40 39.74 18.79
N ASN A 577 6.02 38.76 19.47
CA ASN A 577 5.79 38.47 20.89
C ASN A 577 6.85 39.06 21.83
N ASP A 578 7.76 39.90 21.32
CA ASP A 578 8.82 40.60 22.08
C ASP A 578 9.80 39.66 22.83
N THR A 579 10.04 38.45 22.33
CA THR A 579 11.03 37.50 22.86
C THR A 579 12.31 37.41 22.01
N GLY A 580 13.29 36.60 22.43
CA GLY A 580 14.53 36.39 21.68
C GLY A 580 14.46 35.37 20.54
N SER A 581 13.27 34.90 20.14
CA SER A 581 13.11 33.88 19.11
C SER A 581 13.02 34.44 17.69
N THR A 582 13.47 33.64 16.72
CA THR A 582 13.11 33.80 15.30
C THR A 582 12.63 32.45 14.77
N VAL A 583 11.43 32.39 14.20
CA VAL A 583 10.90 31.20 13.52
C VAL A 583 11.20 31.32 12.03
N GLY A 584 11.69 30.25 11.42
CA GLY A 584 12.09 30.28 10.02
C GLY A 584 13.49 30.88 9.80
N TYR A 585 14.02 30.69 8.61
CA TYR A 585 15.16 31.46 8.11
C TYR A 585 14.74 32.89 7.75
N ILE A 586 15.70 33.80 7.63
CA ILE A 586 15.43 35.20 7.24
C ILE A 586 15.19 35.33 5.73
N GLU A 587 15.66 34.36 4.95
CA GLU A 587 15.51 34.29 3.50
C GLU A 587 14.92 32.93 3.13
N ALA A 588 14.13 32.88 2.05
CA ALA A 588 13.55 31.66 1.53
C ALA A 588 14.64 30.66 1.07
N PRO A 589 14.43 29.34 1.22
CA PRO A 589 13.27 28.71 1.85
C PRO A 589 13.23 28.99 3.35
N PHE A 590 12.06 29.39 3.87
CA PHE A 590 11.93 29.80 5.26
C PHE A 590 11.99 28.60 6.21
N ALA A 591 11.53 27.43 5.78
CA ALA A 591 11.68 26.18 6.51
C ALA A 591 13.02 25.48 6.19
N GLU A 592 13.42 24.54 7.03
CA GLU A 592 14.62 23.73 6.84
C GLU A 592 14.29 22.49 6.02
N LEU A 593 14.96 22.29 4.87
CA LEU A 593 14.65 21.22 3.92
C LEU A 593 15.65 20.03 3.97
N SER A 594 16.77 20.19 4.67
CA SER A 594 17.86 19.20 4.69
C SER A 594 18.03 18.51 6.04
N ILE A 595 17.67 19.20 7.12
CA ILE A 595 17.71 18.69 8.49
C ILE A 595 16.26 18.47 8.94
N VAL A 596 15.73 17.32 8.55
CA VAL A 596 14.31 16.93 8.74
C VAL A 596 14.25 15.61 9.51
N HIS A 597 13.24 15.41 10.35
CA HIS A 597 12.98 14.16 11.08
C HIS A 597 12.18 13.20 10.18
N ALA A 598 11.04 13.67 9.67
CA ALA A 598 10.19 12.98 8.70
C ALA A 598 9.59 14.00 7.71
N GLY A 599 9.11 13.54 6.55
CA GLY A 599 8.56 14.45 5.55
C GLY A 599 9.62 15.24 4.77
N LYS A 600 9.29 16.48 4.38
CA LYS A 600 10.07 17.35 3.49
C LYS A 600 10.72 18.50 4.24
N GLN A 601 10.20 18.92 5.39
CA GLN A 601 10.67 20.14 6.04
C GLN A 601 10.49 20.15 7.56
N ALA A 602 11.36 20.89 8.25
CA ALA A 602 11.29 21.11 9.70
C ALA A 602 11.30 22.60 10.02
N MET A 603 10.86 22.98 11.22
CA MET A 603 10.91 24.37 11.71
C MET A 603 12.30 24.71 12.28
N PRO A 604 13.06 25.64 11.67
CA PRO A 604 14.19 26.25 12.34
C PRO A 604 13.68 27.29 13.35
N LEU A 605 14.16 27.19 14.60
CA LEU A 605 13.85 28.12 15.70
C LEU A 605 15.15 28.67 16.29
N GLU A 606 15.47 29.92 15.95
CA GLU A 606 16.61 30.63 16.53
C GLU A 606 16.23 31.13 17.92
N TYR A 607 17.20 31.11 18.84
CA TYR A 607 17.05 31.66 20.18
C TYR A 607 18.24 32.54 20.55
N ASN A 608 17.96 33.68 21.17
CA ASN A 608 18.97 34.59 21.68
C ASN A 608 18.62 35.07 23.10
N ASN A 609 19.12 34.33 24.09
CA ASN A 609 18.89 34.65 25.50
C ASN A 609 20.01 35.52 26.10
N ALA A 610 20.93 36.05 25.28
CA ALA A 610 22.00 36.93 25.74
C ALA A 610 21.52 38.37 26.00
N GLN A 611 20.35 38.74 25.47
CA GLN A 611 19.73 40.06 25.62
C GLN A 611 18.35 39.95 26.28
N PRO A 612 17.86 41.02 26.94
CA PRO A 612 16.48 41.07 27.43
C PRO A 612 15.47 40.74 26.29
N PRO A 613 14.40 39.95 26.57
CA PRO A 613 13.93 39.54 27.90
C PRO A 613 14.64 38.30 28.49
N TYR A 614 15.73 37.82 27.88
CA TYR A 614 16.52 36.66 28.32
C TYR A 614 15.81 35.31 28.24
N TYR A 615 14.80 35.22 27.39
CA TYR A 615 14.20 33.97 26.94
C TYR A 615 13.71 34.13 25.50
N SER A 616 13.56 33.02 24.80
CA SER A 616 13.10 32.95 23.42
C SER A 616 11.91 31.99 23.39
N GLU A 617 10.81 32.35 22.73
CA GLU A 617 9.60 31.54 22.71
C GLU A 617 8.89 31.73 21.36
N SER A 618 8.55 30.64 20.69
CA SER A 618 7.57 30.65 19.60
C SER A 618 6.21 30.21 20.14
N GLN A 619 5.14 30.69 19.51
CA GLN A 619 3.77 30.33 19.90
C GLN A 619 2.93 29.99 18.68
N ARG A 620 2.08 28.97 18.82
CA ARG A 620 1.14 28.50 17.82
C ARG A 620 -0.27 28.57 18.35
N ASP A 621 -1.15 29.26 17.63
CA ASP A 621 -2.59 29.22 17.86
C ASP A 621 -3.17 27.91 17.30
N LEU A 622 -3.85 27.17 18.18
CA LEU A 622 -4.51 25.89 17.91
C LEU A 622 -6.03 26.04 17.90
N GLY A 623 -6.58 27.21 18.26
CA GLY A 623 -8.01 27.50 18.14
C GLY A 623 -8.93 26.69 19.07
N GLY A 624 -8.40 26.08 20.14
CA GLY A 624 -9.18 25.28 21.08
C GLY A 624 -9.28 23.80 20.70
N GLN A 625 -8.19 23.18 20.25
CA GLN A 625 -8.16 21.75 19.92
C GLN A 625 -8.45 20.88 21.16
N ASP A 626 -9.20 19.80 20.96
CA ASP A 626 -9.38 18.74 21.95
C ASP A 626 -8.23 17.74 21.84
N TRP A 627 -7.29 17.82 22.78
CA TRP A 627 -6.16 16.90 22.87
C TRP A 627 -6.49 15.63 23.65
N THR A 628 -7.67 15.51 24.25
CA THR A 628 -8.10 14.29 24.96
C THR A 628 -8.77 13.26 24.05
N ALA A 629 -8.99 13.63 22.78
CA ALA A 629 -9.53 12.74 21.75
C ALA A 629 -8.72 11.44 21.65
N GLY A 630 -9.43 10.32 21.50
CA GLY A 630 -8.81 9.00 21.39
C GLY A 630 -8.01 8.58 22.63
N GLY A 631 -8.28 9.16 23.81
CA GLY A 631 -7.59 8.77 25.04
C GLY A 631 -6.10 9.14 25.07
N ALA A 632 -5.67 10.11 24.26
CA ALA A 632 -4.30 10.60 24.29
C ALA A 632 -3.91 11.05 25.71
N ASP A 633 -2.69 10.73 26.11
CA ASP A 633 -2.15 11.05 27.43
C ASP A 633 -0.73 11.64 27.38
N THR A 634 -0.20 11.83 26.18
CA THR A 634 1.18 12.23 25.94
C THR A 634 1.25 13.23 24.79
N LEU A 635 1.95 14.33 24.98
CA LEU A 635 2.44 15.23 23.92
C LEU A 635 3.85 14.78 23.54
N VAL A 636 4.13 14.69 22.25
CA VAL A 636 5.44 14.36 21.68
C VAL A 636 5.93 15.54 20.82
N VAL A 637 7.19 15.91 21.02
CA VAL A 637 7.89 16.92 20.21
C VAL A 637 9.22 16.35 19.76
N TYR A 638 9.45 16.28 18.44
CA TYR A 638 10.79 15.97 17.93
C TYR A 638 11.63 17.23 17.80
N PHE A 639 12.85 17.18 18.30
CA PHE A 639 13.76 18.31 18.24
C PHE A 639 15.21 17.91 18.07
N ARG A 640 16.04 18.82 17.56
CA ARG A 640 17.50 18.71 17.57
C ARG A 640 18.17 20.08 17.56
N GLY A 641 19.34 20.17 18.19
CA GLY A 641 20.24 21.30 18.08
C GLY A 641 21.04 21.33 16.78
N ARG A 642 21.50 22.52 16.39
CA ARG A 642 22.41 22.71 15.25
C ARG A 642 23.84 22.29 15.60
N ALA A 643 24.43 21.47 14.73
CA ALA A 643 25.84 21.11 14.82
C ALA A 643 26.74 22.28 14.39
N ALA A 644 27.94 22.37 14.99
CA ALA A 644 28.96 23.31 14.54
C ALA A 644 29.43 22.92 13.12
N THR A 645 29.23 23.79 12.13
CA THR A 645 29.62 23.52 10.73
C THR A 645 30.97 24.14 10.37
N THR A 646 31.40 25.19 11.08
CA THR A 646 32.73 25.81 10.92
C THR A 646 33.21 26.39 12.26
N PRO A 647 34.51 26.73 12.40
CA PRO A 647 35.00 27.48 13.57
C PRO A 647 34.36 28.86 13.75
N THR A 648 33.67 29.38 12.74
CA THR A 648 32.99 30.69 12.72
C THR A 648 31.46 30.59 12.77
N THR A 649 30.92 29.37 12.67
CA THR A 649 29.51 29.04 12.89
C THR A 649 29.46 28.11 14.10
N PRO A 650 29.58 28.66 15.33
CA PRO A 650 29.57 27.83 16.53
C PRO A 650 28.27 27.03 16.58
N GLY A 651 28.35 25.82 17.15
CA GLY A 651 27.16 25.07 17.53
C GLY A 651 26.41 25.80 18.64
N ASN A 652 25.29 25.23 19.06
CA ASN A 652 24.42 25.84 20.06
C ASN A 652 25.10 26.07 21.42
N GLU A 653 24.91 27.26 21.99
CA GLU A 653 25.22 27.50 23.40
C GLU A 653 24.09 26.93 24.28
N PRO A 654 24.39 26.38 25.48
CA PRO A 654 23.35 25.78 26.33
C PRO A 654 22.22 26.74 26.69
N ALA A 655 20.99 26.29 26.50
CA ALA A 655 19.77 26.94 26.98
C ALA A 655 18.72 25.86 27.29
N PRO A 656 18.07 25.88 28.48
CA PRO A 656 17.03 24.92 28.81
C PRO A 656 15.85 25.02 27.84
N LEU A 657 15.48 23.91 27.19
CA LEU A 657 14.29 23.80 26.36
C LEU A 657 13.04 23.63 27.23
N TYR A 658 11.92 24.23 26.86
CA TYR A 658 10.63 24.01 27.48
C TYR A 658 9.50 24.06 26.44
N ALA A 659 8.37 23.48 26.82
CA ALA A 659 7.10 23.58 26.13
C ALA A 659 6.08 24.16 27.11
N ALA A 660 5.15 24.96 26.61
CA ALA A 660 4.00 25.39 27.40
C ALA A 660 2.71 25.18 26.61
N VAL A 661 1.63 24.92 27.33
CA VAL A 661 0.29 24.72 26.76
C VAL A 661 -0.66 25.65 27.48
N GLU A 662 -1.51 26.35 26.73
CA GLU A 662 -2.56 27.24 27.24
C GLU A 662 -3.94 26.78 26.80
N ASP A 663 -4.91 26.77 27.72
CA ASP A 663 -6.31 26.50 27.40
C ASP A 663 -7.08 27.78 27.01
N ASN A 664 -8.29 27.62 26.48
CA ASN A 664 -9.16 28.75 26.12
C ASN A 664 -9.59 29.63 27.32
N ALA A 665 -9.39 29.17 28.55
CA ALA A 665 -9.63 29.96 29.77
C ALA A 665 -8.39 30.78 30.19
N GLY A 666 -7.25 30.61 29.51
CA GLY A 666 -6.00 31.30 29.76
C GLY A 666 -5.15 30.68 30.89
N HIS A 667 -5.42 29.43 31.29
CA HIS A 667 -4.52 28.71 32.17
C HIS A 667 -3.33 28.18 31.38
N VAL A 668 -2.13 28.28 31.94
CA VAL A 668 -0.88 27.88 31.28
C VAL A 668 -0.12 26.88 32.15
N ALA A 669 0.27 25.75 31.57
CA ALA A 669 1.24 24.83 32.14
C ALA A 669 2.55 24.91 31.36
N VAL A 670 3.69 24.89 32.07
CA VAL A 670 5.03 24.97 31.49
C VAL A 670 5.82 23.75 31.94
N VAL A 671 6.35 22.99 30.99
CA VAL A 671 7.17 21.80 31.23
C VAL A 671 8.57 22.05 30.72
N MET A 672 9.56 21.96 31.61
CA MET A 672 10.97 22.04 31.23
C MET A 672 11.43 20.67 30.72
N HIS A 673 12.21 20.65 29.64
CA HIS A 673 12.89 19.44 29.23
C HIS A 673 13.83 18.96 30.36
N PRO A 674 13.85 17.65 30.70
CA PRO A 674 14.60 17.15 31.85
C PRO A 674 16.13 17.28 31.68
N ASP A 675 16.62 17.23 30.45
CA ASP A 675 18.02 17.54 30.11
C ASP A 675 18.18 19.06 29.89
N PRO A 676 18.94 19.78 30.75
CA PRO A 676 19.21 21.20 30.56
C PRO A 676 20.10 21.52 29.36
N ASP A 677 20.81 20.52 28.82
CA ASP A 677 21.71 20.66 27.66
C ASP A 677 21.05 20.20 26.34
N ALA A 678 19.74 19.91 26.36
CA ALA A 678 18.97 19.40 25.21
C ALA A 678 19.18 20.19 23.92
N ALA A 679 19.24 21.53 24.00
CA ALA A 679 19.47 22.39 22.85
C ALA A 679 20.82 22.16 22.14
N THR A 680 21.77 21.46 22.77
CA THR A 680 23.09 21.16 22.19
C THR A 680 23.18 19.78 21.54
N VAL A 681 22.14 18.95 21.67
CA VAL A 681 22.10 17.59 21.12
C VAL A 681 21.85 17.64 19.62
N THR A 682 22.79 17.15 18.82
CA THR A 682 22.76 17.29 17.35
C THR A 682 22.05 16.15 16.62
N GLN A 683 21.52 15.19 17.36
CA GLN A 683 20.69 14.09 16.86
C GLN A 683 19.22 14.39 17.17
N TRP A 684 18.30 13.95 16.31
CA TRP A 684 16.86 14.02 16.61
C TRP A 684 16.56 13.32 17.93
N GLN A 685 15.85 14.02 18.80
CA GLN A 685 15.39 13.55 20.09
C GLN A 685 13.86 13.56 20.08
N GLU A 686 13.28 12.53 20.68
CA GLU A 686 11.85 12.46 20.95
C GLU A 686 11.60 12.90 22.39
N TRP A 687 10.88 14.01 22.56
CA TRP A 687 10.48 14.46 23.88
C TRP A 687 9.03 14.12 24.17
N ARG A 688 8.81 13.16 25.07
CA ARG A 688 7.49 12.83 25.61
C ARG A 688 7.19 13.65 26.85
N ILE A 689 6.05 14.32 26.84
CA ILE A 689 5.49 15.09 27.96
C ILE A 689 4.18 14.43 28.35
N ALA A 690 4.11 13.84 29.54
CA ALA A 690 2.86 13.25 30.01
C ALA A 690 1.85 14.37 30.30
N PHE A 691 0.58 14.18 29.96
CA PHE A 691 -0.48 15.16 30.24
C PHE A 691 -0.62 15.46 31.75
N SER A 692 -0.21 14.52 32.61
CA SER A 692 -0.13 14.76 34.05
C SER A 692 0.88 15.86 34.46
N GLU A 693 1.87 16.17 33.61
CA GLU A 693 2.82 17.27 33.79
C GLU A 693 2.22 18.62 33.37
N LEU A 694 1.15 18.60 32.57
CA LEU A 694 0.39 19.77 32.13
C LEU A 694 -0.79 20.12 33.07
N ALA A 695 -0.69 19.71 34.34
CA ALA A 695 -1.76 19.88 35.31
C ALA A 695 -2.20 21.35 35.47
N GLY A 696 -3.51 21.59 35.42
CA GLY A 696 -4.12 22.92 35.56
C GLY A 696 -4.52 23.59 34.25
N VAL A 697 -4.22 22.96 33.10
CA VAL A 697 -4.72 23.31 31.76
C VAL A 697 -5.87 22.37 31.40
N ASP A 698 -6.92 22.90 30.79
CA ASP A 698 -7.98 22.09 30.18
C ASP A 698 -7.55 21.58 28.80
N LEU A 699 -7.19 20.29 28.73
CA LEU A 699 -6.65 19.69 27.50
C LEU A 699 -7.75 19.34 26.48
N ASP A 700 -9.02 19.52 26.82
CA ASP A 700 -10.13 19.41 25.86
C ASP A 700 -10.32 20.66 24.98
N SER A 701 -9.58 21.73 25.28
CA SER A 701 -9.78 23.06 24.69
C SER A 701 -8.47 23.85 24.62
N VAL A 702 -7.40 23.20 24.14
CA VAL A 702 -6.07 23.76 23.99
C VAL A 702 -6.05 24.91 22.97
N ALA A 703 -5.79 26.11 23.44
CA ALA A 703 -5.77 27.34 22.65
C ALA A 703 -4.40 27.59 22.03
N MET A 704 -3.32 27.44 22.80
CA MET A 704 -1.96 27.77 22.34
C MET A 704 -0.95 26.70 22.74
N LEU A 705 0.02 26.47 21.86
CA LEU A 705 1.24 25.72 22.13
C LEU A 705 2.45 26.66 22.03
N TYR A 706 3.37 26.54 22.98
CA TYR A 706 4.61 27.31 23.02
C TYR A 706 5.81 26.37 23.03
N ILE A 707 6.83 26.69 22.24
CA ILE A 707 8.15 26.06 22.31
C ILE A 707 9.17 27.16 22.62
N GLY A 708 9.95 27.00 23.68
CA GLY A 708 10.84 28.05 24.12
C GLY A 708 12.15 27.58 24.73
N LEU A 709 13.11 28.50 24.79
CA LEU A 709 14.42 28.29 25.38
C LEU A 709 14.70 29.35 26.45
N GLY A 710 15.23 28.91 27.59
CA GLY A 710 15.43 29.75 28.78
C GLY A 710 14.35 29.50 29.83
N SER A 711 13.82 30.56 30.44
CA SER A 711 12.72 30.45 31.41
C SER A 711 11.82 31.67 31.34
N ARG A 712 10.55 31.47 30.99
CA ARG A 712 9.54 32.55 30.99
C ARG A 712 9.16 33.04 32.39
N THR A 713 9.27 32.18 33.41
CA THR A 713 8.91 32.53 34.80
C THR A 713 10.09 33.05 35.62
N SER A 714 11.33 32.83 35.18
CA SER A 714 12.55 33.34 35.81
C SER A 714 13.64 33.63 34.78
N PRO A 715 13.45 34.65 33.90
CA PRO A 715 14.38 34.93 32.83
C PRO A 715 15.75 35.37 33.36
N ALA A 716 16.81 34.82 32.79
CA ALA A 716 18.19 35.13 33.13
C ALA A 716 19.06 35.01 31.88
N ALA A 717 20.08 35.85 31.77
CA ALA A 717 20.98 35.84 30.63
C ALA A 717 21.54 34.43 30.38
N GLY A 718 21.42 33.95 29.14
CA GLY A 718 21.77 32.60 28.72
C GLY A 718 22.39 32.56 27.32
N GLY A 719 22.47 31.36 26.75
CA GLY A 719 23.08 31.14 25.45
C GLY A 719 22.21 31.54 24.26
N ALA A 720 22.82 31.55 23.07
CA ALA A 720 22.14 31.70 21.78
C ALA A 720 22.44 30.51 20.84
N GLY A 721 21.56 30.25 19.88
CA GLY A 721 21.71 29.16 18.92
C GLY A 721 20.48 28.96 18.03
N LEU A 722 20.44 27.82 17.33
CA LEU A 722 19.35 27.42 16.44
C LEU A 722 18.98 25.96 16.73
N ILE A 723 17.73 25.68 17.04
CA ILE A 723 17.21 24.31 17.09
C ILE A 723 16.28 24.07 15.90
N TYR A 724 16.07 22.80 15.58
CA TYR A 724 15.08 22.34 14.62
C TYR A 724 14.00 21.60 15.38
N ILE A 725 12.74 21.93 15.11
CA ILE A 725 11.55 21.25 15.62
C ILE A 725 10.87 20.58 14.44
N ASP A 726 10.41 19.36 14.65
CA ASP A 726 9.66 18.59 13.68
C ASP A 726 8.63 17.72 14.40
N ASP A 727 7.62 17.21 13.69
CA ASP A 727 6.58 16.30 14.18
C ASP A 727 6.10 16.60 15.62
N ILE A 728 5.13 17.49 15.76
CA ILE A 728 4.43 17.70 17.04
C ILE A 728 3.16 16.86 17.03
N GLN A 729 3.02 15.98 18.02
CA GLN A 729 1.97 14.97 18.04
C GLN A 729 1.40 14.76 19.43
N ILE A 730 0.15 14.30 19.53
CA ILE A 730 -0.45 13.80 20.77
C ILE A 730 -0.80 12.33 20.60
N GLY A 731 -0.65 11.53 21.65
CA GLY A 731 -0.83 10.09 21.51
C GLY A 731 -1.05 9.33 22.81
N HIS A 732 -1.28 8.03 22.65
CA HIS A 732 -1.19 7.03 23.70
C HIS A 732 -0.16 5.98 23.26
N PRO A 733 1.14 6.27 23.41
CA PRO A 733 2.19 5.45 22.84
C PRO A 733 2.20 4.07 23.48
N MET A 734 2.18 3.02 22.65
CA MET A 734 2.34 1.66 23.17
C MET A 734 3.70 1.56 23.87
N SER A 735 3.73 0.97 25.07
CA SER A 735 5.00 0.71 25.74
C SER A 735 5.90 -0.09 24.79
N PRO A 736 7.17 0.31 24.56
CA PRO A 736 8.02 -0.43 23.65
C PRO A 736 8.05 -1.89 24.08
N ALA A 737 7.75 -2.80 23.14
CA ALA A 737 7.85 -4.23 23.39
C ALA A 737 9.21 -4.50 24.02
N ALA A 738 9.22 -5.14 25.19
CA ALA A 738 10.47 -5.50 25.84
C ALA A 738 11.33 -6.28 24.83
N PRO A 739 12.62 -5.91 24.66
CA PRO A 739 13.48 -6.47 23.61
C PRO A 739 13.67 -7.99 23.72
#